data_AF-A0A3M1SE76-F1
#
_entry.id   AF-A0A3M1SE76-F1
#
_cell.length_a   1.000
_cell.length_b   1.000
_cell.length_c   1.000
_cell.angle_alpha   90.00
_cell.angle_beta   90.00
_cell.angle_gamma   90.00
#
_symmetry.space_group_name_H-M   'P 1'
#
loop_
_entity.id
_entity.type
_entity.pdbx_description
1 polymer ?
#
loop_
_entity_poly.entity_id
_entity_poly.type
_entity_poly.pdbx_seq_one_letter_code
_entity_poly.pdbx_strand_id
1 'polypeptide(L)'
;ICSIENFDPMGVHTGDSITVAPAQTLSDVEYQRLRDMAIACIRKVGVETGGSNIQFAVNPKNGDVRIIEMNPRVSRSSALASKATGFPIAKIAALLAVGYTLDEIPNDITKKTPASFEPTIDYVVTKIPKWAFEKFPGTEDVLGTQMKSIGEAMAIGRTFKESLFKGLRSLEAVKPLRLENVPDNVLQRKLARPNSQRFSYITYALRKGYSIEEIHRLTNIDPWFLTQIQEVMQLQARIEGRRLNDVPIETLRTAKEFALSDRRIAYLTKSSEEEVKQRRKALGIEPVYKRVDTCAAEFESFTPYLYSTYEEECEAEPTSRRKIMILGSGPNRIGQGIEFDYCCCHASFALREAGFETIMVNCNPETVSTDYDTSDRLYFEPLTFEDVMHVFEKEKPEGVIVQFGGQTPLNLSDKLHRAGVPIIGTSPDSIDLAENRERFSELLLQLNIPQPANGIATSFEQAREIADRIGYPVVVRPSFVLGGRAMAIVYDEESLNEYTRSAVEASPEKPILIDKFLERAVEIDVDAIADDSTIVIAGIQEHIEEAGIHSGDSSCVLPAQKIADEHIETIKHYTKLLARALKVVGLMNLQLAIKDDRVYVLEVNPRASRTVPFVAKATGVPIVKIASLIMAGVKKLADFNLPEVLPVPKIFVKSPVFPFKKFEGVDPILGPEMHSTGEVMGVGETFGEAYGKAIEGTGIILPLKGRAFISVNDSDKGQATILARRLKKLGFDLVATYGTALRLREVGLECQTVFKVNEGRPNVTDLIKQGEIDLIINTPLGKVSHYDEQAIRKAALQYNIPFVTTMTGAEALVEAIISKINQPKVEVRSLQNLHLNRLAAES
;
A
#
# COMPACT_ATOMS: atom_id res chain seq x y z
N ILE A 1 16.79 24.65 -1.30
CA ILE A 1 16.38 23.68 -0.26
C ILE A 1 17.09 22.34 -0.43
N CYS A 2 16.93 21.62 -1.54
CA CYS A 2 17.61 20.32 -1.71
C CYS A 2 17.97 20.11 -3.18
N SER A 3 19.13 19.50 -3.43
CA SER A 3 19.50 18.93 -4.71
C SER A 3 19.33 17.41 -4.66
N ILE A 4 18.91 16.82 -5.77
CA ILE A 4 18.67 15.38 -5.89
C ILE A 4 19.32 14.91 -7.18
N GLU A 5 20.17 13.90 -7.08
CA GLU A 5 20.76 13.22 -8.24
C GLU A 5 20.08 11.88 -8.45
N ASN A 6 19.78 11.56 -9.70
CA ASN A 6 19.13 10.29 -10.05
C ASN A 6 20.21 9.25 -10.31
N PHE A 7 20.09 8.10 -9.65
CA PHE A 7 20.95 6.95 -9.92
C PHE A 7 20.61 6.35 -11.29
N ASP A 8 19.31 6.22 -11.60
CA ASP A 8 18.86 5.84 -12.94
C ASP A 8 18.88 7.08 -13.86
N PRO A 9 19.55 7.01 -15.02
CA PRO A 9 19.73 8.16 -15.90
C PRO A 9 18.44 8.56 -16.64
N MET A 10 18.49 9.72 -17.30
CA MET A 10 17.41 10.23 -18.15
C MET A 10 16.82 9.16 -19.09
N GLY A 11 15.49 9.07 -19.11
CA GLY A 11 14.74 8.02 -19.80
C GLY A 11 13.92 7.17 -18.84
N VAL A 12 14.29 7.14 -17.55
CA VAL A 12 13.47 6.65 -16.44
C VAL A 12 12.88 7.85 -15.70
N HIS A 13 11.57 7.83 -15.45
CA HIS A 13 10.89 8.87 -14.70
C HIS A 13 11.47 8.97 -13.27
N THR A 14 11.70 10.17 -12.74
CA THR A 14 12.27 10.40 -11.39
C THR A 14 11.58 9.60 -10.29
N GLY A 15 10.26 9.42 -10.42
CA GLY A 15 9.44 8.57 -9.57
C GLY A 15 9.74 7.07 -9.59
N ASP A 16 10.18 6.54 -10.72
CA ASP A 16 10.66 5.15 -10.91
C ASP A 16 12.18 5.04 -10.77
N SER A 17 12.90 6.13 -10.58
CA SER A 17 14.34 6.10 -10.38
C SER A 17 14.70 5.87 -8.91
N ILE A 18 15.79 5.15 -8.66
CA ILE A 18 16.57 5.36 -7.43
C ILE A 18 17.11 6.79 -7.47
N THR A 19 17.02 7.51 -6.36
CA THR A 19 17.52 8.89 -6.27
C THR A 19 18.25 9.11 -4.95
N VAL A 20 19.20 10.04 -4.95
CA VAL A 20 20.00 10.39 -3.78
C VAL A 20 20.00 11.88 -3.51
N ALA A 21 20.11 12.26 -2.24
CA ALA A 21 20.37 13.62 -1.81
C ALA A 21 21.60 13.65 -0.88
N PRO A 22 22.51 14.63 -1.03
CA PRO A 22 22.52 15.68 -2.07
C PRO A 22 22.97 15.14 -3.43
N ALA A 23 23.13 16.02 -4.43
CA ALA A 23 23.88 15.66 -5.65
C ALA A 23 25.34 15.30 -5.33
N GLN A 24 25.90 14.32 -6.04
CA GLN A 24 27.19 13.68 -5.75
C GLN A 24 28.25 13.99 -6.83
N THR A 25 27.88 14.04 -8.10
CA THR A 25 28.83 14.01 -9.23
C THR A 25 29.00 15.35 -9.96
N LEU A 26 28.41 16.42 -9.42
CA LEU A 26 28.58 17.77 -9.95
C LEU A 26 29.78 18.46 -9.28
N SER A 27 30.61 19.14 -10.08
CA SER A 27 31.51 20.15 -9.52
C SER A 27 30.70 21.31 -8.92
N ASP A 28 31.29 22.05 -7.97
CA ASP A 28 30.62 23.24 -7.41
C ASP A 28 30.24 24.25 -8.50
N VAL A 29 31.09 24.44 -9.52
CA VAL A 29 30.80 25.34 -10.66
C VAL A 29 29.54 24.90 -11.41
N GLU A 30 29.39 23.60 -11.67
CA GLU A 30 28.17 23.08 -12.31
C GLU A 30 26.96 23.20 -11.38
N TYR A 31 27.13 22.92 -10.09
CA TYR A 31 26.08 23.06 -9.09
C TYR A 31 25.54 24.50 -9.01
N GLN A 32 26.43 25.50 -8.90
CA GLN A 32 26.04 26.91 -8.87
C GLN A 32 25.33 27.32 -10.16
N ARG A 33 25.78 26.83 -11.33
CA ARG A 33 25.12 27.08 -12.61
C ARG A 33 23.69 26.53 -12.62
N LEU A 34 23.47 25.31 -12.13
CA LEU A 34 22.14 24.70 -12.02
C LEU A 34 21.26 25.45 -11.02
N ARG A 35 21.83 25.87 -9.88
CA ARG A 35 21.17 26.67 -8.84
C ARG A 35 20.67 28.00 -9.39
N ASP A 36 21.51 28.74 -10.10
CA ASP A 36 21.14 30.02 -10.71
C ASP A 36 20.06 29.84 -11.79
N MET A 37 20.16 28.78 -12.61
CA MET A 37 19.12 28.44 -13.58
C MET A 37 17.79 28.11 -12.91
N ALA A 38 17.79 27.39 -11.78
CA ALA A 38 16.58 27.06 -11.04
C ALA A 38 15.89 28.34 -10.50
N ILE A 39 16.66 29.25 -9.90
CA ILE A 39 16.16 30.55 -9.42
C ILE A 39 15.60 31.38 -10.59
N ALA A 40 16.32 31.44 -11.72
CA ALA A 40 15.85 32.15 -12.90
C ALA A 40 14.55 31.55 -13.46
N CYS A 41 14.40 30.23 -13.45
CA CYS A 41 13.19 29.54 -13.89
C CYS A 41 11.99 29.87 -12.99
N ILE A 42 12.14 29.80 -11.66
CA ILE A 42 11.10 30.19 -10.69
C ILE A 42 10.63 31.63 -10.94
N ARG A 43 11.57 32.57 -11.03
CA ARG A 43 11.27 33.98 -11.29
C ARG A 43 10.57 34.19 -12.62
N LYS A 44 10.99 33.47 -13.67
CA LYS A 44 10.41 33.63 -15.02
C LYS A 44 9.00 33.06 -15.13
N VAL A 45 8.72 31.96 -14.43
CA VAL A 45 7.37 31.36 -14.35
C VAL A 45 6.46 32.21 -13.46
N GLY A 46 7.01 32.97 -12.52
CA GLY A 46 6.25 33.87 -11.64
C GLY A 46 5.76 33.18 -10.37
N VAL A 47 6.48 32.17 -9.86
CA VAL A 47 6.20 31.58 -8.55
C VAL A 47 6.87 32.44 -7.48
N GLU A 48 6.15 33.41 -6.93
CA GLU A 48 6.67 34.39 -5.97
C GLU A 48 6.53 33.96 -4.50
N THR A 49 5.50 33.17 -4.18
CA THR A 49 5.08 32.89 -2.79
C THR A 49 4.89 31.39 -2.51
N GLY A 50 5.85 30.55 -2.94
CA GLY A 50 5.76 29.11 -2.68
C GLY A 50 6.97 28.30 -3.13
N GLY A 51 6.90 26.99 -2.88
CA GLY A 51 7.92 26.03 -3.33
C GLY A 51 7.66 25.52 -4.75
N SER A 52 8.71 25.10 -5.44
CA SER A 52 8.63 24.45 -6.76
C SER A 52 9.75 23.43 -6.95
N ASN A 53 9.56 22.50 -7.90
CA ASN A 53 10.58 21.52 -8.29
C ASN A 53 11.01 21.76 -9.73
N ILE A 54 12.33 21.88 -9.97
CA ILE A 54 12.94 22.02 -11.30
C ILE A 54 13.71 20.76 -11.62
N GLN A 55 13.58 20.27 -12.85
CA GLN A 55 14.35 19.13 -13.35
C GLN A 55 15.30 19.54 -14.45
N PHE A 56 16.52 19.01 -14.39
CA PHE A 56 17.58 19.24 -15.37
C PHE A 56 18.09 17.90 -15.91
N ALA A 57 18.51 17.89 -17.17
CA ALA A 57 19.41 16.88 -17.69
C ALA A 57 20.79 17.50 -17.90
N VAL A 58 21.82 16.85 -17.39
CA VAL A 58 23.22 17.24 -17.55
C VAL A 58 23.92 16.19 -18.42
N ASN A 59 24.61 16.63 -19.47
CA ASN A 59 25.41 15.73 -20.29
C ASN A 59 26.76 15.46 -19.59
N PRO A 60 27.03 14.22 -19.15
CA PRO A 60 28.22 13.90 -18.35
C PRO A 60 29.54 14.07 -19.12
N LYS A 61 29.51 14.18 -20.45
CA LYS A 61 30.72 14.33 -21.27
C LYS A 61 31.24 15.76 -21.33
N ASN A 62 30.37 16.75 -21.18
CA ASN A 62 30.72 18.15 -21.45
C ASN A 62 29.99 19.19 -20.58
N GLY A 63 29.14 18.76 -19.64
CA GLY A 63 28.40 19.66 -18.76
C GLY A 63 27.32 20.49 -19.47
N ASP A 64 26.87 20.11 -20.67
CA ASP A 64 25.71 20.77 -21.31
C ASP A 64 24.43 20.49 -20.50
N VAL A 65 23.63 21.52 -20.28
CA VAL A 65 22.46 21.47 -19.38
C VAL A 65 21.19 21.76 -20.17
N ARG A 66 20.16 20.93 -19.97
CA ARG A 66 18.81 21.14 -20.48
C ARG A 66 17.83 21.20 -19.33
N ILE A 67 16.99 22.22 -19.29
CA ILE A 67 15.83 22.25 -18.39
C ILE A 67 14.77 21.31 -18.98
N ILE A 68 14.26 20.39 -18.16
CA ILE A 68 13.28 19.39 -18.58
C ILE A 68 11.87 19.89 -18.27
N GLU A 69 11.60 20.21 -17.01
CA GLU A 69 10.32 20.73 -16.57
C GLU A 69 10.44 21.53 -15.26
N MET A 70 9.37 22.26 -14.96
CA MET A 70 9.14 22.94 -13.70
C MET A 70 7.76 22.54 -13.19
N ASN A 71 7.68 22.12 -11.93
CA ASN A 71 6.43 21.83 -11.23
C ASN A 71 6.13 22.97 -10.24
N PRO A 72 5.17 23.88 -10.53
CA PRO A 72 4.88 25.06 -9.71
C PRO A 72 3.99 24.71 -8.50
N ARG A 73 4.41 23.70 -7.74
CA ARG A 73 3.71 23.17 -6.56
C ARG A 73 4.63 22.27 -5.74
N VAL A 74 4.17 21.86 -4.56
CA VAL A 74 4.72 20.70 -3.86
C VAL A 74 4.59 19.43 -4.72
N SER A 75 5.52 18.50 -4.52
CA SER A 75 5.65 17.24 -5.24
C SER A 75 6.10 16.14 -4.29
N ARG A 76 6.09 14.89 -4.75
CA ARG A 76 6.81 13.80 -4.07
C ARG A 76 8.26 14.20 -3.79
N SER A 77 8.93 14.84 -4.75
CA SER A 77 10.33 15.25 -4.58
C SER A 77 10.48 16.31 -3.49
N SER A 78 9.48 17.17 -3.26
CA SER A 78 9.50 18.08 -2.11
C SER A 78 9.20 17.36 -0.79
N ALA A 79 8.35 16.33 -0.78
CA ALA A 79 8.16 15.50 0.41
C ALA A 79 9.47 14.78 0.78
N LEU A 80 10.09 14.10 -0.19
CA LEU A 80 11.42 13.48 -0.05
C LEU A 80 12.46 14.49 0.42
N ALA A 81 12.55 15.67 -0.20
CA ALA A 81 13.49 16.72 0.19
C ALA A 81 13.23 17.23 1.63
N SER A 82 11.96 17.33 2.03
CA SER A 82 11.60 17.76 3.39
C SER A 82 12.07 16.73 4.42
N LYS A 83 11.87 15.43 4.13
CA LYS A 83 12.38 14.37 5.00
C LYS A 83 13.90 14.26 4.97
N ALA A 84 14.51 14.44 3.80
CA ALA A 84 15.96 14.35 3.65
C ALA A 84 16.70 15.46 4.42
N THR A 85 16.15 16.68 4.41
CA THR A 85 16.83 17.85 5.00
C THR A 85 16.33 18.18 6.40
N GLY A 86 15.11 17.78 6.76
CA GLY A 86 14.40 18.30 7.93
C GLY A 86 13.67 19.63 7.68
N PHE A 87 13.79 20.23 6.49
CA PHE A 87 13.15 21.50 6.15
C PHE A 87 11.70 21.28 5.68
N PRO A 88 10.66 21.79 6.37
CA PRO A 88 9.27 21.44 6.08
C PRO A 88 8.68 22.28 4.93
N ILE A 89 9.04 21.94 3.68
CA ILE A 89 8.74 22.76 2.47
C ILE A 89 7.26 23.15 2.37
N ALA A 90 6.33 22.21 2.60
CA ALA A 90 4.90 22.50 2.47
C ALA A 90 4.38 23.46 3.55
N LYS A 91 4.87 23.34 4.79
CA LYS A 91 4.52 24.21 5.92
C LYS A 91 5.01 25.64 5.65
N ILE A 92 6.27 25.79 5.22
CA ILE A 92 6.85 27.08 4.86
C ILE A 92 6.13 27.69 3.65
N ALA A 93 5.88 26.90 2.59
CA ALA A 93 5.18 27.39 1.40
C ALA A 93 3.76 27.89 1.73
N ALA A 94 3.04 27.26 2.67
CA ALA A 94 1.74 27.73 3.11
C ALA A 94 1.80 29.09 3.84
N LEU A 95 2.85 29.33 4.63
CA LEU A 95 3.08 30.63 5.27
C LEU A 95 3.43 31.72 4.25
N LEU A 96 4.31 31.41 3.29
CA LEU A 96 4.66 32.35 2.21
C LEU A 96 3.42 32.74 1.39
N ALA A 97 2.52 31.79 1.12
CA ALA A 97 1.29 32.03 0.35
C ALA A 97 0.33 33.04 1.01
N VAL A 98 0.44 33.25 2.33
CA VAL A 98 -0.35 34.24 3.08
C VAL A 98 0.43 35.50 3.45
N GLY A 99 1.61 35.71 2.83
CA GLY A 99 2.34 36.98 2.86
C GLY A 99 3.59 37.02 3.73
N TYR A 100 3.95 35.93 4.41
CA TYR A 100 5.22 35.86 5.13
C TYR A 100 6.41 35.88 4.17
N THR A 101 7.57 36.33 4.66
CA THR A 101 8.86 36.14 3.99
C THR A 101 9.70 35.08 4.71
N LEU A 102 10.70 34.51 4.02
CA LEU A 102 11.49 33.40 4.57
C LEU A 102 12.29 33.80 5.84
N ASP A 103 12.66 35.07 5.97
CA ASP A 103 13.39 35.62 7.12
C ASP A 103 12.50 35.83 8.36
N GLU A 104 11.19 35.92 8.18
CA GLU A 104 10.21 36.03 9.28
C GLU A 104 9.86 34.69 9.92
N ILE A 105 10.13 33.58 9.22
CA ILE A 105 9.72 32.24 9.64
C ILE A 105 10.91 31.56 10.34
N PRO A 106 10.78 31.10 11.60
CA PRO A 106 11.83 30.36 12.27
C PRO A 106 12.01 28.94 11.68
N ASN A 107 13.25 28.42 11.72
CA ASN A 107 13.54 27.03 11.42
C ASN A 107 13.07 26.13 12.57
N ASP A 108 12.15 25.21 12.27
CA ASP A 108 11.49 24.33 13.25
C ASP A 108 12.47 23.47 14.06
N ILE A 109 13.56 23.01 13.43
CA ILE A 109 14.48 22.03 14.03
C ILE A 109 15.53 22.70 14.93
N THR A 110 16.19 23.76 14.44
CA THR A 110 17.23 24.46 15.22
C THR A 110 16.65 25.47 16.19
N LYS A 111 15.44 26.01 15.91
CA LYS A 111 14.74 27.07 16.67
C LYS A 111 15.54 28.38 16.85
N LYS A 112 16.71 28.48 16.24
CA LYS A 112 17.69 29.58 16.37
C LYS A 112 17.94 30.30 15.06
N THR A 113 17.67 29.65 13.92
CA THR A 113 17.90 30.21 12.57
C THR A 113 16.57 30.51 11.86
N PRO A 114 16.53 31.44 10.90
CA PRO A 114 15.35 31.65 10.06
C PRO A 114 15.23 30.55 8.99
N ALA A 115 14.11 30.51 8.27
CA ALA A 115 13.89 29.62 7.13
C ALA A 115 14.59 30.10 5.85
N SER A 116 15.17 31.32 5.84
CA SER A 116 15.91 31.92 4.73
C SER A 116 17.35 31.40 4.62
N PHE A 117 17.52 30.10 4.44
CA PHE A 117 18.83 29.46 4.25
C PHE A 117 18.74 28.26 3.29
N GLU A 118 19.89 27.72 2.90
CA GLU A 118 19.99 26.45 2.19
C GLU A 118 20.47 25.37 3.15
N PRO A 119 19.67 24.31 3.39
CA PRO A 119 20.08 23.21 4.25
C PRO A 119 21.38 22.56 3.78
N THR A 120 22.22 22.23 4.75
CA THR A 120 23.43 21.40 4.57
C THR A 120 23.24 20.12 5.35
N ILE A 121 23.52 18.98 4.72
CA ILE A 121 23.40 17.65 5.34
C ILE A 121 24.76 16.98 5.34
N ASP A 122 25.09 16.29 6.43
CA ASP A 122 26.33 15.56 6.66
C ASP A 122 26.14 14.05 6.47
N TYR A 123 25.11 13.67 5.72
CA TYR A 123 24.73 12.30 5.41
C TYR A 123 24.21 12.21 3.98
N VAL A 124 24.03 10.98 3.50
CA VAL A 124 23.42 10.66 2.22
C VAL A 124 22.05 10.04 2.43
N VAL A 125 21.07 10.56 1.71
CA VAL A 125 19.72 10.00 1.66
C VAL A 125 19.53 9.25 0.35
N THR A 126 18.99 8.04 0.41
CA THR A 126 18.66 7.24 -0.77
C THR A 126 17.17 6.91 -0.76
N LYS A 127 16.49 7.25 -1.84
CA LYS A 127 15.12 6.84 -2.12
C LYS A 127 15.14 5.69 -3.13
N ILE A 128 14.35 4.66 -2.86
CA ILE A 128 14.15 3.53 -3.77
C ILE A 128 12.65 3.32 -4.01
N PRO A 129 12.19 3.34 -5.28
CA PRO A 129 10.80 3.07 -5.59
C PRO A 129 10.39 1.63 -5.27
N LYS A 130 9.10 1.45 -4.99
CA LYS A 130 8.44 0.17 -4.80
C LYS A 130 7.50 -0.10 -5.98
N TRP A 131 7.61 -1.28 -6.58
CA TRP A 131 6.75 -1.75 -7.67
C TRP A 131 5.92 -2.96 -7.25
N ALA A 132 4.89 -3.27 -8.03
CA ALA A 132 4.10 -4.49 -7.94
C ALA A 132 3.75 -5.07 -9.31
N PHE A 133 4.74 -5.20 -10.21
CA PHE A 133 4.52 -5.79 -11.54
C PHE A 133 3.94 -7.21 -11.48
N GLU A 134 4.19 -7.95 -10.40
CA GLU A 134 3.61 -9.27 -10.16
C GLU A 134 2.08 -9.27 -10.09
N LYS A 135 1.45 -8.13 -9.78
CA LYS A 135 -0.01 -7.95 -9.76
C LYS A 135 -0.58 -7.58 -11.13
N PHE A 136 0.26 -7.34 -12.13
CA PHE A 136 -0.19 -6.87 -13.45
C PHE A 136 0.34 -7.80 -14.55
N PRO A 137 -0.08 -9.08 -14.56
CA PRO A 137 0.36 -10.03 -15.57
C PRO A 137 0.00 -9.52 -16.97
N GLY A 138 0.96 -9.56 -17.89
CA GLY A 138 0.82 -9.04 -19.24
C GLY A 138 1.44 -7.66 -19.47
N THR A 139 1.77 -6.91 -18.42
CA THR A 139 2.64 -5.73 -18.56
C THR A 139 4.10 -6.13 -18.49
N GLU A 140 4.90 -5.61 -19.43
CA GLU A 140 6.33 -5.78 -19.38
C GLU A 140 6.97 -4.93 -18.26
N ASP A 141 7.80 -5.57 -17.42
CA ASP A 141 8.60 -4.91 -16.38
C ASP A 141 9.72 -4.07 -17.02
N VAL A 142 9.32 -2.89 -17.48
CA VAL A 142 10.16 -1.90 -18.15
C VAL A 142 9.81 -0.54 -17.60
N LEU A 143 10.84 0.15 -17.12
CA LEU A 143 10.76 1.50 -16.60
C LEU A 143 11.04 2.50 -17.73
N GLY A 144 10.25 3.57 -17.78
CA GLY A 144 10.33 4.61 -18.80
C GLY A 144 9.91 5.95 -18.24
N THR A 145 9.45 6.87 -19.09
CA THR A 145 9.02 8.22 -18.68
C THR A 145 7.65 8.26 -18.01
N GLN A 146 6.83 7.20 -18.13
CA GLN A 146 5.59 7.05 -17.38
C GLN A 146 5.83 6.22 -16.12
N MET A 147 5.53 6.82 -14.97
CA MET A 147 5.74 6.19 -13.67
C MET A 147 4.84 4.97 -13.44
N LYS A 148 5.45 3.87 -12.96
CA LYS A 148 4.77 2.61 -12.60
C LYS A 148 4.96 2.18 -11.14
N SER A 149 5.83 2.84 -10.38
CA SER A 149 5.99 2.65 -8.94
C SER A 149 4.70 2.99 -8.19
N ILE A 150 4.42 2.25 -7.13
CA ILE A 150 3.24 2.38 -6.27
C ILE A 150 3.54 2.94 -4.88
N GLY A 151 4.82 3.18 -4.59
CA GLY A 151 5.32 3.77 -3.35
C GLY A 151 6.83 3.88 -3.38
N GLU A 152 7.43 4.25 -2.26
CA GLU A 152 8.87 4.42 -2.13
C GLU A 152 9.33 4.23 -0.69
N ALA A 153 10.57 3.75 -0.53
CA ALA A 153 11.29 3.73 0.74
C ALA A 153 12.41 4.75 0.69
N MET A 154 12.71 5.36 1.84
CA MET A 154 13.87 6.23 2.01
C MET A 154 14.75 5.67 3.12
N ALA A 155 16.05 5.91 3.02
CA ALA A 155 17.00 5.62 4.08
C ALA A 155 18.05 6.71 4.18
N ILE A 156 18.60 6.86 5.37
CA ILE A 156 19.67 7.81 5.69
C ILE A 156 20.87 7.00 6.18
N GLY A 157 22.06 7.34 5.67
CA GLY A 157 23.34 6.79 6.13
C GLY A 157 24.46 7.80 5.91
N ARG A 158 25.56 7.66 6.65
CA ARG A 158 26.71 8.57 6.58
C ARG A 158 27.49 8.44 5.27
N THR A 159 27.31 7.32 4.59
CA THR A 159 27.86 7.08 3.26
C THR A 159 26.76 6.66 2.29
N PHE A 160 27.01 6.85 0.99
CA PHE A 160 26.11 6.35 -0.06
C PHE A 160 25.87 4.84 0.05
N LYS A 161 26.90 4.05 0.34
CA LYS A 161 26.79 2.59 0.52
C LYS A 161 25.82 2.25 1.64
N GLU A 162 26.02 2.89 2.80
CA GLU A 162 25.18 2.66 3.97
C GLU A 162 23.71 3.01 3.66
N SER A 163 23.50 4.21 3.12
CA SER A 163 22.18 4.74 2.74
C SER A 163 21.46 3.84 1.73
N LEU A 164 22.15 3.43 0.67
CA LEU A 164 21.59 2.56 -0.37
C LEU A 164 21.20 1.18 0.17
N PHE A 165 22.09 0.52 0.92
CA PHE A 165 21.82 -0.82 1.43
C PHE A 165 20.82 -0.86 2.60
N LYS A 166 20.69 0.25 3.35
CA LYS A 166 19.51 0.50 4.21
C LYS A 166 18.24 0.60 3.37
N GLY A 167 18.21 1.45 2.35
CA GLY A 167 17.06 1.64 1.47
C GLY A 167 16.59 0.33 0.82
N LEU A 168 17.53 -0.51 0.37
CA LEU A 168 17.22 -1.80 -0.26
C LEU A 168 16.55 -2.79 0.69
N ARG A 169 16.94 -2.81 1.97
CA ARG A 169 16.28 -3.69 2.96
C ARG A 169 14.96 -3.11 3.47
N SER A 170 14.77 -1.80 3.39
CA SER A 170 13.48 -1.13 3.66
C SER A 170 12.38 -1.44 2.62
N LEU A 171 12.70 -2.07 1.48
CA LEU A 171 11.72 -2.35 0.43
C LEU A 171 10.74 -3.48 0.73
N GLU A 172 10.81 -4.12 1.90
CA GLU A 172 9.91 -5.23 2.27
C GLU A 172 9.96 -6.39 1.23
N ALA A 173 11.14 -6.63 0.66
CA ALA A 173 11.31 -7.60 -0.41
C ALA A 173 11.21 -9.04 0.13
N VAL A 174 10.23 -9.79 -0.38
CA VAL A 174 9.99 -11.19 0.00
C VAL A 174 11.10 -12.12 -0.52
N LYS A 175 11.73 -11.77 -1.65
CA LYS A 175 12.82 -12.56 -2.26
C LYS A 175 14.18 -11.90 -2.02
N PRO A 176 15.24 -12.69 -1.75
CA PRO A 176 16.61 -12.19 -1.75
C PRO A 176 16.94 -11.57 -3.12
N LEU A 177 17.65 -10.43 -3.13
CA LEU A 177 18.25 -9.82 -4.32
C LEU A 177 19.40 -10.72 -4.84
N ARG A 178 19.08 -11.91 -5.35
CA ARG A 178 20.06 -12.87 -5.84
C ARG A 178 19.55 -13.52 -7.11
N LEU A 179 20.25 -13.20 -8.19
CA LEU A 179 20.12 -13.89 -9.46
C LEU A 179 21.19 -14.96 -9.54
N GLU A 180 20.83 -16.11 -10.09
CA GLU A 180 21.73 -17.23 -10.37
C GLU A 180 21.45 -17.75 -11.78
N ASN A 181 22.48 -18.27 -12.45
CA ASN A 181 22.36 -18.91 -13.77
C ASN A 181 21.69 -18.04 -14.86
N VAL A 182 21.79 -16.71 -14.78
CA VAL A 182 21.28 -15.80 -15.82
C VAL A 182 22.22 -15.86 -17.03
N PRO A 183 21.72 -16.20 -18.24
CA PRO A 183 22.51 -16.18 -19.47
C PRO A 183 23.01 -14.77 -19.84
N ASP A 184 24.20 -14.65 -20.43
CA ASP A 184 24.84 -13.36 -20.72
C ASP A 184 24.01 -12.46 -21.63
N ASN A 185 23.32 -13.03 -22.64
CA ASN A 185 22.42 -12.27 -23.51
C ASN A 185 21.21 -11.69 -22.76
N VAL A 186 20.70 -12.42 -21.75
CA VAL A 186 19.62 -11.94 -20.88
C VAL A 186 20.13 -10.85 -19.95
N LEU A 187 21.33 -11.04 -19.37
CA LEU A 187 21.98 -10.08 -18.49
C LEU A 187 22.21 -8.74 -19.20
N GLN A 188 22.84 -8.74 -20.38
CA GLN A 188 23.06 -7.52 -21.16
C GLN A 188 21.74 -6.79 -21.47
N ARG A 189 20.71 -7.54 -21.90
CA ARG A 189 19.38 -6.96 -22.17
C ARG A 189 18.75 -6.34 -20.92
N LYS A 190 18.84 -7.00 -19.76
CA LYS A 190 18.28 -6.52 -18.48
C LYS A 190 19.09 -5.39 -17.84
N LEU A 191 20.37 -5.23 -18.20
CA LEU A 191 21.15 -4.04 -17.87
C LEU A 191 20.79 -2.87 -18.79
N ALA A 192 20.70 -3.12 -20.10
CA ALA A 192 20.42 -2.09 -21.11
C ALA A 192 19.01 -1.52 -21.02
N ARG A 193 18.00 -2.36 -20.73
CA ARG A 193 16.61 -1.96 -20.62
C ARG A 193 16.20 -1.81 -19.13
N PRO A 194 15.95 -0.57 -18.64
CA PRO A 194 15.58 -0.34 -17.24
C PRO A 194 14.37 -1.18 -16.82
N ASN A 195 14.44 -1.79 -15.64
CA ASN A 195 13.42 -2.68 -15.06
C ASN A 195 13.49 -2.63 -13.53
N SER A 196 12.43 -3.08 -12.86
CA SER A 196 12.31 -3.04 -11.39
C SER A 196 13.40 -3.82 -10.64
N GLN A 197 14.07 -4.76 -11.32
CA GLN A 197 15.11 -5.61 -10.74
C GLN A 197 16.53 -5.24 -11.20
N ARG A 198 16.71 -4.11 -11.90
CA ARG A 198 17.99 -3.73 -12.53
C ARG A 198 19.17 -3.74 -11.55
N PHE A 199 18.96 -3.31 -10.31
CA PHE A 199 19.97 -3.37 -9.25
C PHE A 199 20.51 -4.81 -9.01
N SER A 200 19.63 -5.81 -9.03
CA SER A 200 20.02 -7.22 -8.92
C SER A 200 20.86 -7.69 -10.11
N TYR A 201 20.54 -7.21 -11.32
CA TYR A 201 21.35 -7.49 -12.51
C TYR A 201 22.72 -6.81 -12.46
N ILE A 202 22.82 -5.58 -11.93
CA ILE A 202 24.10 -4.87 -11.75
C ILE A 202 25.00 -5.65 -10.79
N THR A 203 24.49 -6.03 -9.61
CA THR A 203 25.27 -6.81 -8.63
C THR A 203 25.65 -8.20 -9.16
N TYR A 204 24.79 -8.84 -9.95
CA TYR A 204 25.12 -10.09 -10.63
C TYR A 204 26.23 -9.93 -11.69
N ALA A 205 26.18 -8.86 -12.50
CA ALA A 205 27.19 -8.56 -13.51
C ALA A 205 28.57 -8.31 -12.88
N LEU A 206 28.63 -7.55 -11.78
CA LEU A 206 29.86 -7.34 -11.02
C LEU A 206 30.44 -8.66 -10.48
N ARG A 207 29.59 -9.57 -9.98
CA ARG A 207 30.02 -10.91 -9.54
C ARG A 207 30.54 -11.79 -10.69
N LYS A 208 30.05 -11.57 -11.92
CA LYS A 208 30.54 -12.23 -13.14
C LYS A 208 31.80 -11.58 -13.72
N GLY A 209 32.32 -10.52 -13.11
CA GLY A 209 33.55 -9.84 -13.53
C GLY A 209 33.34 -8.79 -14.63
N TYR A 210 32.12 -8.31 -14.84
CA TYR A 210 31.90 -7.14 -15.72
C TYR A 210 32.62 -5.92 -15.14
N SER A 211 33.28 -5.15 -16.00
CA SER A 211 33.92 -3.90 -15.59
C SER A 211 32.90 -2.79 -15.36
N ILE A 212 33.30 -1.75 -14.64
CA ILE A 212 32.46 -0.56 -14.40
C ILE A 212 32.10 0.10 -15.73
N GLU A 213 33.06 0.18 -16.67
CA GLU A 213 32.88 0.78 -17.99
C GLU A 213 31.84 0.01 -18.80
N GLU A 214 31.85 -1.33 -18.73
CA GLU A 214 30.88 -2.15 -19.46
C GLU A 214 29.46 -1.99 -18.88
N ILE A 215 29.33 -1.97 -17.55
CA ILE A 215 28.04 -1.72 -16.90
C ILE A 215 27.56 -0.30 -17.19
N HIS A 216 28.44 0.71 -17.14
CA HIS A 216 28.12 2.08 -17.49
C HIS A 216 27.68 2.18 -18.95
N ARG A 217 28.38 1.55 -19.90
CA ARG A 217 28.01 1.54 -21.32
C ARG A 217 26.61 0.97 -21.56
N LEU A 218 26.22 -0.05 -20.82
CA LEU A 218 24.90 -0.65 -20.92
C LEU A 218 23.84 0.18 -20.19
N THR A 219 24.18 0.72 -19.03
CA THR A 219 23.17 1.28 -18.12
C THR A 219 23.01 2.80 -18.18
N ASN A 220 24.08 3.48 -18.58
CA ASN A 220 24.36 4.92 -18.42
C ASN A 220 24.33 5.41 -16.95
N ILE A 221 24.35 4.51 -15.96
CA ILE A 221 24.47 4.88 -14.54
C ILE A 221 25.90 5.38 -14.30
N ASP A 222 26.04 6.49 -13.58
CA ASP A 222 27.34 7.12 -13.37
C ASP A 222 28.37 6.14 -12.76
N PRO A 223 29.61 6.10 -13.28
CA PRO A 223 30.66 5.22 -12.77
C PRO A 223 30.94 5.39 -11.26
N TRP A 224 30.70 6.58 -10.70
CA TRP A 224 30.83 6.82 -9.26
C TRP A 224 29.94 5.85 -8.47
N PHE A 225 28.64 5.79 -8.77
CA PHE A 225 27.70 4.91 -8.08
C PHE A 225 28.07 3.42 -8.26
N LEU A 226 28.45 3.04 -9.47
CA LEU A 226 28.82 1.66 -9.79
C LEU A 226 30.07 1.20 -9.02
N THR A 227 31.04 2.10 -8.84
CA THR A 227 32.26 1.83 -8.06
C THR A 227 31.92 1.58 -6.59
N GLN A 228 31.04 2.41 -6.00
CA GLN A 228 30.59 2.20 -4.62
C GLN A 228 29.91 0.84 -4.43
N ILE A 229 29.08 0.41 -5.39
CA ILE A 229 28.43 -0.91 -5.36
C ILE A 229 29.46 -2.03 -5.49
N GLN A 230 30.46 -1.86 -6.38
CA GLN A 230 31.53 -2.84 -6.56
C GLN A 230 32.33 -3.04 -5.27
N GLU A 231 32.66 -1.99 -4.54
CA GLU A 231 33.37 -2.10 -3.25
C GLU A 231 32.58 -2.93 -2.22
N VAL A 232 31.25 -2.74 -2.16
CA VAL A 232 30.38 -3.55 -1.29
C VAL A 232 30.38 -5.01 -1.75
N MET A 233 30.35 -5.28 -3.07
CA MET A 233 30.42 -6.64 -3.60
C MET A 233 31.78 -7.31 -3.29
N GLN A 234 32.88 -6.57 -3.41
CA GLN A 234 34.23 -7.05 -3.08
C GLN A 234 34.36 -7.35 -1.58
N LEU A 235 33.78 -6.52 -0.71
CA LEU A 235 33.72 -6.81 0.73
C LEU A 235 32.94 -8.10 1.01
N GLN A 236 31.80 -8.31 0.33
CA GLN A 236 31.05 -9.55 0.47
C GLN A 236 31.84 -10.77 0.04
N ALA A 237 32.57 -10.70 -1.08
CA ALA A 237 33.43 -11.78 -1.55
C ALA A 237 34.56 -12.13 -0.55
N ARG A 238 35.04 -11.16 0.25
CA ARG A 238 36.01 -11.42 1.33
C ARG A 238 35.42 -12.20 2.50
N ILE A 239 34.11 -12.10 2.74
CA ILE A 239 33.38 -12.77 3.82
C ILE A 239 32.85 -14.13 3.37
N GLU A 240 32.38 -14.22 2.12
CA GLU A 240 31.73 -15.41 1.57
C GLU A 240 32.60 -16.67 1.72
N GLY A 241 32.00 -17.73 2.25
CA GLY A 241 32.68 -19.02 2.43
C GLY A 241 33.57 -19.14 3.68
N ARG A 242 33.81 -18.05 4.42
CA ARG A 242 34.46 -18.11 5.74
C ARG A 242 33.45 -18.50 6.81
N ARG A 243 33.91 -19.18 7.87
CA ARG A 243 33.08 -19.32 9.08
C ARG A 243 32.99 -17.96 9.75
N LEU A 244 31.88 -17.70 10.43
CA LEU A 244 31.65 -16.43 11.12
C LEU A 244 32.84 -16.08 12.04
N ASN A 245 33.36 -17.05 12.81
CA ASN A 245 34.54 -16.94 13.68
C ASN A 245 35.83 -16.52 13.01
N ASP A 246 36.00 -16.80 11.73
CA ASP A 246 37.21 -16.51 10.98
C ASP A 246 37.14 -15.15 10.24
N VAL A 247 36.01 -14.44 10.34
CA VAL A 247 35.87 -13.08 9.79
C VAL A 247 36.58 -12.09 10.72
N PRO A 248 37.60 -11.36 10.24
CA PRO A 248 38.31 -10.37 11.05
C PRO A 248 37.36 -9.28 11.57
N ILE A 249 37.61 -8.78 12.79
CA ILE A 249 36.80 -7.74 13.42
C ILE A 249 36.66 -6.49 12.52
N GLU A 250 37.77 -6.03 11.93
CA GLU A 250 37.77 -4.88 11.02
C GLU A 250 36.89 -5.12 9.79
N THR A 251 36.94 -6.33 9.21
CA THR A 251 36.09 -6.69 8.07
C THR A 251 34.61 -6.71 8.46
N LEU A 252 34.30 -7.19 9.66
CA LEU A 252 32.93 -7.19 10.17
C LEU A 252 32.44 -5.78 10.47
N ARG A 253 33.27 -4.91 11.06
CA ARG A 253 32.95 -3.50 11.29
C ARG A 253 32.68 -2.77 9.99
N THR A 254 33.58 -2.87 9.01
CA THR A 254 33.36 -2.30 7.66
C THR A 254 32.11 -2.87 7.00
N ALA A 255 31.77 -4.14 7.25
CA ALA A 255 30.52 -4.69 6.72
C ALA A 255 29.28 -3.99 7.29
N LYS A 256 29.31 -3.63 8.57
CA LYS A 256 28.23 -2.87 9.20
C LYS A 256 28.20 -1.41 8.76
N GLU A 257 29.35 -0.76 8.62
CA GLU A 257 29.49 0.58 8.02
C GLU A 257 28.95 0.64 6.58
N PHE A 258 29.04 -0.45 5.82
CA PHE A 258 28.46 -0.58 4.48
C PHE A 258 27.00 -1.05 4.50
N ALA A 259 26.35 -1.07 5.68
CA ALA A 259 24.98 -1.53 5.90
C ALA A 259 24.69 -2.98 5.46
N LEU A 260 25.66 -3.90 5.52
CA LEU A 260 25.33 -5.32 5.44
C LEU A 260 24.56 -5.72 6.70
N SER A 261 23.32 -6.17 6.51
CA SER A 261 22.50 -6.68 7.61
C SER A 261 23.10 -7.93 8.24
N ASP A 262 22.76 -8.18 9.50
CA ASP A 262 23.12 -9.38 10.23
C ASP A 262 22.64 -10.62 9.44
N ARG A 263 21.44 -10.56 8.85
CA ARG A 263 20.92 -11.58 7.91
C ARG A 263 21.82 -11.80 6.68
N ARG A 264 22.41 -10.74 6.11
CA ARG A 264 23.28 -10.87 4.94
C ARG A 264 24.60 -11.52 5.31
N ILE A 265 25.20 -11.11 6.43
CA ILE A 265 26.44 -11.69 6.96
C ILE A 265 26.23 -13.16 7.33
N ALA A 266 25.09 -13.47 7.97
CA ALA A 266 24.70 -14.82 8.34
C ALA A 266 24.68 -15.75 7.11
N TYR A 267 24.05 -15.28 6.03
CA TYR A 267 24.06 -16.00 4.77
C TYR A 267 25.48 -16.23 4.21
N LEU A 268 26.31 -15.18 4.14
CA LEU A 268 27.65 -15.27 3.53
C LEU A 268 28.56 -16.24 4.30
N THR A 269 28.35 -16.34 5.61
CA THR A 269 29.14 -17.18 6.52
C THR A 269 28.49 -18.53 6.83
N LYS A 270 27.31 -18.82 6.27
CA LYS A 270 26.48 -19.99 6.57
C LYS A 270 26.21 -20.17 8.07
N SER A 271 25.93 -19.06 8.75
CA SER A 271 25.52 -18.99 10.16
C SER A 271 24.08 -18.49 10.29
N SER A 272 23.57 -18.40 11.51
CA SER A 272 22.29 -17.79 11.84
C SER A 272 22.42 -16.28 12.10
N GLU A 273 21.31 -15.56 11.91
CA GLU A 273 21.23 -14.11 12.20
C GLU A 273 21.53 -13.82 13.67
N GLU A 274 21.11 -14.71 14.58
CA GLU A 274 21.36 -14.59 16.02
C GLU A 274 22.86 -14.75 16.34
N GLU A 275 23.56 -15.72 15.73
CA GLU A 275 25.01 -15.87 15.92
C GLU A 275 25.78 -14.62 15.48
N VAL A 276 25.37 -14.00 14.36
CA VAL A 276 25.96 -12.74 13.89
C VAL A 276 25.70 -11.61 14.88
N LYS A 277 24.44 -11.46 15.34
CA LYS A 277 24.07 -10.46 16.35
C LYS A 277 24.92 -10.61 17.61
N GLN A 278 25.03 -11.82 18.16
CA GLN A 278 25.79 -12.10 19.38
C GLN A 278 27.28 -11.80 19.20
N ARG A 279 27.88 -12.23 18.08
CA ARG A 279 29.28 -11.93 17.78
C ARG A 279 29.50 -10.42 17.68
N ARG A 280 28.64 -9.72 16.93
CA ARG A 280 28.74 -8.29 16.69
C ARG A 280 28.71 -7.52 18.03
N LYS A 281 27.79 -7.88 18.93
CA LYS A 281 27.70 -7.32 20.29
C LYS A 281 28.92 -7.65 21.15
N ALA A 282 29.40 -8.89 21.13
CA ALA A 282 30.59 -9.30 21.88
C ALA A 282 31.86 -8.52 21.45
N LEU A 283 31.88 -8.02 20.21
CA LEU A 283 32.96 -7.20 19.66
C LEU A 283 32.72 -5.69 19.80
N GLY A 284 31.62 -5.26 20.44
CA GLY A 284 31.28 -3.84 20.62
C GLY A 284 30.91 -3.12 19.33
N ILE A 285 30.48 -3.83 18.28
CA ILE A 285 30.09 -3.23 17.00
C ILE A 285 28.59 -2.92 17.05
N GLU A 286 28.19 -1.80 17.63
CA GLU A 286 26.78 -1.40 17.74
C GLU A 286 26.52 -0.13 16.92
N PRO A 287 25.30 0.05 16.39
CA PRO A 287 24.97 1.30 15.73
C PRO A 287 24.88 2.42 16.77
N VAL A 288 25.28 3.61 16.34
CA VAL A 288 24.93 4.87 16.97
C VAL A 288 23.76 5.50 16.21
N TYR A 289 23.21 6.57 16.77
CA TYR A 289 22.12 7.31 16.13
C TYR A 289 22.53 8.77 16.01
N LYS A 290 22.28 9.34 14.84
CA LYS A 290 22.57 10.72 14.48
C LYS A 290 21.27 11.48 14.23
N ARG A 291 21.27 12.79 14.43
CA ARG A 291 20.11 13.65 14.19
C ARG A 291 20.12 14.22 12.78
N VAL A 292 18.92 14.46 12.26
CA VAL A 292 18.68 15.36 11.14
C VAL A 292 18.48 16.76 11.70
N ASP A 293 19.30 17.72 11.26
CA ASP A 293 19.39 19.05 11.87
C ASP A 293 19.29 20.23 10.89
N THR A 294 19.21 19.96 9.59
CA THR A 294 19.25 20.93 8.47
C THR A 294 20.58 21.67 8.25
N CYS A 295 21.58 21.52 9.12
CA CYS A 295 22.76 22.40 9.18
C CYS A 295 24.10 21.68 9.40
N ALA A 296 24.14 20.34 9.30
CA ALA A 296 25.37 19.56 9.42
C ALA A 296 26.12 19.86 10.73
N ALA A 297 25.39 19.81 11.84
CA ALA A 297 25.84 20.07 13.19
C ALA A 297 26.41 21.48 13.47
N GLU A 298 26.25 22.45 12.56
CA GLU A 298 26.63 23.85 12.84
C GLU A 298 25.82 24.42 14.02
N PHE A 299 24.55 24.02 14.14
CA PHE A 299 23.67 24.39 15.24
C PHE A 299 23.08 23.16 15.91
N GLU A 300 22.87 23.26 17.22
CA GLU A 300 22.20 22.24 18.01
C GLU A 300 20.75 22.00 17.53
N SER A 301 20.41 20.74 17.29
CA SER A 301 19.04 20.30 16.97
C SER A 301 18.32 19.81 18.22
N PHE A 302 17.14 20.39 18.47
CA PHE A 302 16.26 19.98 19.58
C PHE A 302 15.23 18.92 19.17
N THR A 303 15.18 18.58 17.88
CA THR A 303 14.20 17.65 17.34
C THR A 303 14.85 16.26 17.20
N PRO A 304 14.38 15.24 17.93
CA PRO A 304 14.90 13.87 17.86
C PRO A 304 14.40 13.14 16.60
N TYR A 305 14.80 13.66 15.44
CA TYR A 305 14.64 13.03 14.13
C TYR A 305 15.93 12.26 13.82
N LEU A 306 15.91 10.94 14.00
CA LEU A 306 17.08 10.08 14.16
C LEU A 306 17.23 9.06 13.04
N TYR A 307 18.48 8.71 12.73
CA TYR A 307 18.83 7.56 11.88
C TYR A 307 20.05 6.82 12.44
N SER A 308 20.11 5.51 12.22
CA SER A 308 21.23 4.66 12.65
C SER A 308 22.42 4.77 11.71
N THR A 309 23.62 4.67 12.27
CA THR A 309 24.88 4.51 11.53
C THR A 309 25.93 3.81 12.39
N TYR A 310 27.01 3.32 11.80
CA TYR A 310 28.14 2.73 12.52
C TYR A 310 29.32 3.72 12.59
N GLU A 311 29.15 4.76 13.41
CA GLU A 311 30.18 5.73 13.81
C GLU A 311 30.39 5.70 15.34
N GLU A 312 31.12 6.66 15.90
CA GLU A 312 31.52 6.65 17.31
C GLU A 312 30.50 7.30 18.26
N GLU A 313 29.99 8.50 17.94
CA GLU A 313 29.14 9.28 18.84
C GLU A 313 27.64 9.03 18.61
N CYS A 314 26.88 8.83 19.69
CA CYS A 314 25.44 8.60 19.66
C CYS A 314 24.63 9.77 20.24
N GLU A 315 23.81 10.39 19.40
CA GLU A 315 22.97 11.56 19.68
C GLU A 315 21.51 11.19 19.99
N ALA A 316 21.22 9.90 20.19
CA ALA A 316 19.87 9.46 20.54
C ALA A 316 19.39 10.17 21.81
N GLU A 317 20.18 10.19 22.88
CA GLU A 317 19.80 10.78 24.18
C GLU A 317 18.39 10.34 24.65
N PRO A 318 18.16 9.04 24.87
CA PRO A 318 16.86 8.54 25.31
C PRO A 318 16.49 9.12 26.67
N THR A 319 15.23 9.54 26.84
CA THR A 319 14.75 10.11 28.11
C THR A 319 14.33 9.01 29.11
N SER A 320 13.98 9.40 30.34
CA SER A 320 13.38 8.52 31.35
C SER A 320 11.85 8.53 31.38
N ARG A 321 11.20 9.24 30.44
CA ARG A 321 9.73 9.25 30.32
C ARG A 321 9.22 7.84 30.00
N ARG A 322 7.96 7.59 30.33
CA ARG A 322 7.25 6.37 29.93
C ARG A 322 7.05 6.38 28.42
N LYS A 323 7.52 5.35 27.71
CA LYS A 323 7.62 5.36 26.24
C LYS A 323 6.79 4.25 25.61
N ILE A 324 6.05 4.60 24.56
CA ILE A 324 5.40 3.63 23.68
C ILE A 324 5.99 3.74 22.28
N MET A 325 6.47 2.62 21.75
CA MET A 325 6.98 2.52 20.39
C MET A 325 5.87 2.07 19.44
N ILE A 326 5.81 2.70 18.27
CA ILE A 326 4.83 2.44 17.22
C ILE A 326 5.61 2.08 15.96
N LEU A 327 5.39 0.86 15.45
CA LEU A 327 6.00 0.43 14.19
C LEU A 327 5.09 0.81 13.03
N GLY A 328 5.64 1.60 12.09
CA GLY A 328 4.93 2.07 10.91
C GLY A 328 4.70 0.99 9.85
N SER A 329 4.31 1.43 8.65
CA SER A 329 3.97 0.54 7.54
C SER A 329 5.09 0.31 6.53
N GLY A 330 6.19 1.06 6.58
CA GLY A 330 7.20 1.00 5.53
C GLY A 330 6.66 1.55 4.19
N PRO A 331 7.30 1.23 3.06
CA PRO A 331 6.87 1.76 1.76
C PRO A 331 5.46 1.31 1.41
N ASN A 332 4.64 2.26 0.95
CA ASN A 332 3.29 1.97 0.45
C ASN A 332 3.34 0.94 -0.70
N ARG A 333 2.34 0.05 -0.73
CA ARG A 333 2.10 -0.90 -1.82
C ARG A 333 0.61 -1.23 -1.91
N ILE A 334 0.18 -1.86 -3.00
CA ILE A 334 -1.20 -2.34 -3.16
C ILE A 334 -1.52 -3.31 -2.01
N GLY A 335 -2.59 -3.00 -1.28
CA GLY A 335 -3.01 -3.70 -0.06
C GLY A 335 -2.44 -3.16 1.26
N GLN A 336 -1.39 -2.34 1.23
CA GLN A 336 -0.75 -1.71 2.39
C GLN A 336 -0.43 -0.25 2.08
N GLY A 337 -1.44 0.61 2.24
CA GLY A 337 -1.38 2.03 1.88
C GLY A 337 -1.40 2.97 3.10
N ILE A 338 -1.91 4.17 2.84
CA ILE A 338 -1.96 5.29 3.80
C ILE A 338 -2.91 5.03 4.97
N GLU A 339 -3.79 4.04 4.87
CA GLU A 339 -4.75 3.69 5.91
C GLU A 339 -4.05 3.22 7.19
N PHE A 340 -2.92 2.54 7.04
CA PHE A 340 -2.07 2.09 8.15
C PHE A 340 -1.24 3.25 8.73
N ASP A 341 -0.79 4.18 7.89
CA ASP A 341 -0.11 5.40 8.33
C ASP A 341 -1.05 6.27 9.18
N TYR A 342 -2.31 6.41 8.75
CA TYR A 342 -3.36 7.07 9.52
C TYR A 342 -3.50 6.46 10.92
N CYS A 343 -3.51 5.13 11.02
CA CYS A 343 -3.61 4.43 12.30
C CYS A 343 -2.39 4.72 13.19
N CYS A 344 -1.18 4.68 12.64
CA CYS A 344 0.05 4.97 13.37
C CYS A 344 0.10 6.41 13.89
N CYS A 345 -0.31 7.39 13.07
CA CYS A 345 -0.38 8.79 13.47
C CYS A 345 -1.36 9.01 14.62
N HIS A 346 -2.57 8.48 14.49
CA HIS A 346 -3.61 8.62 15.52
C HIS A 346 -3.23 7.95 16.84
N ALA A 347 -2.46 6.86 16.79
CA ALA A 347 -1.90 6.25 17.98
C ALA A 347 -0.88 7.15 18.68
N SER A 348 0.05 7.73 17.91
CA SER A 348 1.02 8.68 18.44
C SER A 348 0.31 9.88 19.10
N PHE A 349 -0.68 10.46 18.44
CA PHE A 349 -1.42 11.59 18.99
C PHE A 349 -2.14 11.24 20.30
N ALA A 350 -2.83 10.11 20.34
CA ALA A 350 -3.57 9.69 21.54
C ALA A 350 -2.66 9.37 22.72
N LEU A 351 -1.54 8.69 22.48
CA LEU A 351 -0.61 8.28 23.54
C LEU A 351 0.19 9.48 24.06
N ARG A 352 0.54 10.43 23.18
CA ARG A 352 1.14 11.70 23.59
C ARG A 352 0.17 12.52 24.45
N GLU A 353 -1.10 12.61 24.05
CA GLU A 353 -2.17 13.23 24.87
C GLU A 353 -2.34 12.53 26.23
N ALA A 354 -2.08 11.22 26.32
CA ALA A 354 -2.09 10.45 27.56
C ALA A 354 -0.79 10.54 28.39
N GLY A 355 0.18 11.34 27.96
CA GLY A 355 1.42 11.61 28.70
C GLY A 355 2.59 10.67 28.40
N PHE A 356 2.46 9.75 27.44
CA PHE A 356 3.59 8.95 26.96
C PHE A 356 4.53 9.78 26.09
N GLU A 357 5.79 9.39 26.09
CA GLU A 357 6.73 9.74 25.03
C GLU A 357 6.56 8.75 23.87
N THR A 358 6.09 9.23 22.73
CA THR A 358 5.83 8.35 21.58
C THR A 358 7.05 8.22 20.68
N ILE A 359 7.36 6.99 20.29
CA ILE A 359 8.49 6.65 19.42
C ILE A 359 7.95 6.07 18.12
N MET A 360 8.11 6.78 17.01
CA MET A 360 7.75 6.28 15.69
C MET A 360 8.96 5.64 15.01
N VAL A 361 8.80 4.42 14.48
CA VAL A 361 9.80 3.77 13.62
C VAL A 361 9.18 3.52 12.26
N ASN A 362 9.63 4.22 11.22
CA ASN A 362 9.12 4.06 9.86
C ASN A 362 10.12 4.61 8.82
N CYS A 363 10.01 4.18 7.56
CA CYS A 363 10.94 4.55 6.49
C CYS A 363 10.27 5.06 5.20
N ASN A 364 8.99 5.45 5.28
CA ASN A 364 8.25 5.97 4.14
C ASN A 364 8.29 7.51 4.10
N PRO A 365 8.93 8.12 3.08
CA PRO A 365 9.09 9.57 3.03
C PRO A 365 7.80 10.33 2.70
N GLU A 366 6.78 9.65 2.16
CA GLU A 366 5.51 10.28 1.75
C GLU A 366 4.52 10.48 2.91
N THR A 367 4.83 9.92 4.08
CA THR A 367 3.87 9.73 5.17
C THR A 367 3.91 10.83 6.23
N VAL A 368 2.79 10.95 6.95
CA VAL A 368 2.69 11.87 8.10
C VAL A 368 3.36 11.26 9.33
N SER A 369 3.42 9.92 9.46
CA SER A 369 4.13 9.29 10.59
C SER A 369 5.62 9.63 10.62
N THR A 370 6.25 9.83 9.46
CA THR A 370 7.65 10.28 9.38
C THR A 370 7.78 11.80 9.39
N ASP A 371 6.75 12.54 9.79
CA ASP A 371 6.90 13.93 10.22
C ASP A 371 7.39 13.99 11.67
N TYR A 372 8.40 14.82 11.93
CA TYR A 372 8.97 14.93 13.26
C TYR A 372 7.99 15.55 14.26
N ASP A 373 6.96 16.28 13.79
CA ASP A 373 5.89 16.82 14.65
C ASP A 373 4.89 15.74 15.10
N THR A 374 4.90 14.55 14.48
CA THR A 374 3.92 13.49 14.74
C THR A 374 4.19 12.70 16.01
N SER A 375 5.47 12.49 16.36
CA SER A 375 5.89 11.73 17.54
C SER A 375 6.90 12.51 18.37
N ASP A 376 7.02 12.22 19.66
CA ASP A 376 8.09 12.82 20.46
C ASP A 376 9.48 12.46 19.91
N ARG A 377 9.65 11.25 19.34
CA ARG A 377 10.92 10.73 18.81
C ARG A 377 10.69 9.94 17.53
N LEU A 378 11.37 10.32 16.45
CA LEU A 378 11.24 9.68 15.13
C LEU A 378 12.53 8.96 14.76
N TYR A 379 12.45 7.65 14.53
CA TYR A 379 13.52 6.85 13.95
C TYR A 379 13.20 6.51 12.50
N PHE A 380 13.95 7.10 11.56
CA PHE A 380 13.77 6.86 10.13
C PHE A 380 14.54 5.62 9.69
N GLU A 381 14.06 4.48 10.15
CA GLU A 381 14.78 3.21 10.08
C GLU A 381 13.99 2.14 9.31
N PRO A 382 14.69 1.18 8.67
CA PRO A 382 14.05 0.02 8.07
C PRO A 382 13.23 -0.77 9.10
N LEU A 383 12.10 -1.32 8.68
CA LEU A 383 11.27 -2.18 9.53
C LEU A 383 11.73 -3.64 9.47
N THR A 384 12.96 -3.88 9.91
CA THR A 384 13.52 -5.23 10.06
C THR A 384 13.67 -5.61 11.52
N PHE A 385 13.76 -6.91 11.81
CA PHE A 385 14.01 -7.38 13.17
C PHE A 385 15.29 -6.78 13.77
N GLU A 386 16.37 -6.72 12.97
CA GLU A 386 17.64 -6.13 13.39
C GLU A 386 17.48 -4.66 13.79
N ASP A 387 16.96 -3.83 12.89
CA ASP A 387 16.88 -2.38 13.05
C ASP A 387 15.89 -2.01 14.17
N VAL A 388 14.73 -2.67 14.25
CA VAL A 388 13.74 -2.47 15.32
C VAL A 388 14.31 -2.86 16.69
N MET A 389 15.07 -3.96 16.77
CA MET A 389 15.70 -4.37 18.03
C MET A 389 16.77 -3.37 18.48
N HIS A 390 17.53 -2.76 17.56
CA HIS A 390 18.49 -1.70 17.93
C HIS A 390 17.78 -0.52 18.59
N VAL A 391 16.66 -0.06 18.01
CA VAL A 391 15.89 1.05 18.59
C VAL A 391 15.29 0.63 19.93
N PHE A 392 14.72 -0.57 20.02
CA PHE A 392 14.14 -1.09 21.26
C PHE A 392 15.18 -1.19 22.39
N GLU A 393 16.36 -1.72 22.11
CA GLU A 393 17.45 -1.87 23.09
C GLU A 393 18.00 -0.51 23.54
N LYS A 394 18.01 0.50 22.66
CA LYS A 394 18.42 1.86 22.97
C LYS A 394 17.39 2.62 23.81
N GLU A 395 16.10 2.50 23.46
CA GLU A 395 15.02 3.30 24.04
C GLU A 395 14.35 2.67 25.24
N LYS A 396 14.32 1.34 25.30
CA LYS A 396 13.67 0.51 26.32
C LYS A 396 12.22 0.93 26.59
N PRO A 397 11.35 0.99 25.56
CA PRO A 397 9.94 1.34 25.74
C PRO A 397 9.21 0.33 26.62
N GLU A 398 8.18 0.79 27.33
CA GLU A 398 7.34 -0.10 28.15
C GLU A 398 6.35 -0.91 27.31
N GLY A 399 6.06 -0.46 26.08
CA GLY A 399 5.17 -1.14 25.15
C GLY A 399 5.49 -0.86 23.69
N VAL A 400 5.23 -1.84 22.82
CA VAL A 400 5.38 -1.75 21.38
C VAL A 400 4.08 -2.12 20.67
N ILE A 401 3.60 -1.24 19.79
CA ILE A 401 2.43 -1.45 18.94
C ILE A 401 2.90 -1.97 17.58
N VAL A 402 2.41 -3.15 17.20
CA VAL A 402 2.69 -3.82 15.91
C VAL A 402 1.45 -3.95 15.03
N GLN A 403 0.26 -3.68 15.56
CA GLN A 403 -1.03 -4.00 14.96
C GLN A 403 -1.55 -2.91 14.00
N PHE A 404 -0.89 -1.74 13.92
CA PHE A 404 -1.37 -0.59 13.15
C PHE A 404 -0.63 -0.35 11.84
N GLY A 405 0.60 -0.84 11.68
CA GLY A 405 1.40 -0.65 10.47
C GLY A 405 1.16 -1.67 9.34
N GLY A 406 0.12 -2.51 9.46
CA GLY A 406 -0.17 -3.54 8.44
C GLY A 406 0.81 -4.72 8.49
N GLN A 407 1.02 -5.42 7.37
CA GLN A 407 1.69 -6.73 7.38
C GLN A 407 3.17 -6.67 7.82
N THR A 408 3.87 -5.58 7.54
CA THR A 408 5.30 -5.44 7.83
C THR A 408 5.63 -5.63 9.32
N PRO A 409 5.06 -4.84 10.25
CA PRO A 409 5.28 -5.09 11.69
C PRO A 409 4.63 -6.37 12.19
N LEU A 410 3.51 -6.83 11.61
CA LEU A 410 2.90 -8.12 11.98
C LEU A 410 3.87 -9.29 11.75
N ASN A 411 4.58 -9.30 10.63
CA ASN A 411 5.58 -10.33 10.32
C ASN A 411 6.77 -10.35 11.31
N LEU A 412 6.98 -9.26 12.07
CA LEU A 412 8.02 -9.17 13.10
C LEU A 412 7.52 -9.59 14.48
N SER A 413 6.20 -9.64 14.69
CA SER A 413 5.57 -9.76 16.03
C SER A 413 6.07 -10.97 16.83
N ASP A 414 6.04 -12.17 16.26
CA ASP A 414 6.50 -13.40 16.93
C ASP A 414 8.00 -13.34 17.27
N LYS A 415 8.85 -12.85 16.35
CA LYS A 415 10.28 -12.71 16.61
C LYS A 415 10.56 -11.71 17.72
N LEU A 416 9.90 -10.57 17.70
CA LEU A 416 10.01 -9.53 18.73
C LEU A 416 9.54 -10.07 20.09
N HIS A 417 8.41 -10.78 20.11
CA HIS A 417 7.88 -11.38 21.33
C HIS A 417 8.85 -12.40 21.95
N ARG A 418 9.40 -13.31 21.14
CA ARG A 418 10.41 -14.29 21.60
C ARG A 418 11.70 -13.63 22.07
N ALA A 419 12.02 -12.45 21.56
CA ALA A 419 13.16 -11.64 22.01
C ALA A 419 12.87 -10.82 23.28
N GLY A 420 11.67 -10.93 23.87
CA GLY A 420 11.29 -10.26 25.11
C GLY A 420 10.76 -8.84 24.92
N VAL A 421 10.38 -8.43 23.70
CA VAL A 421 9.77 -7.13 23.44
C VAL A 421 8.33 -7.12 24.01
N PRO A 422 7.96 -6.11 24.82
CA PRO A 422 6.62 -5.99 25.39
C PRO A 422 5.62 -5.51 24.33
N ILE A 423 5.09 -6.44 23.53
CA ILE A 423 4.02 -6.13 22.58
C ILE A 423 2.72 -5.89 23.37
N ILE A 424 2.16 -4.69 23.22
CA ILE A 424 0.92 -4.28 23.89
C ILE A 424 -0.29 -4.41 22.95
N GLY A 425 -1.49 -4.54 23.51
CA GLY A 425 -2.71 -4.86 22.76
C GLY A 425 -2.87 -6.35 22.50
N THR A 426 -3.52 -6.71 21.38
CA THR A 426 -3.76 -8.11 21.03
C THR A 426 -2.45 -8.88 20.92
N SER A 427 -2.38 -10.04 21.60
CA SER A 427 -1.15 -10.80 21.75
C SER A 427 -0.66 -11.39 20.40
N PRO A 428 0.66 -11.60 20.23
CA PRO A 428 1.21 -12.28 19.05
C PRO A 428 0.61 -13.68 18.83
N ASP A 429 0.34 -14.43 19.90
CA ASP A 429 -0.32 -15.75 19.79
C ASP A 429 -1.77 -15.63 19.30
N SER A 430 -2.51 -14.62 19.76
CA SER A 430 -3.86 -14.31 19.26
C SER A 430 -3.86 -13.91 17.78
N ILE A 431 -2.82 -13.18 17.35
CA ILE A 431 -2.64 -12.81 15.94
C ILE A 431 -2.36 -14.06 15.11
N ASP A 432 -1.42 -14.91 15.55
CA ASP A 432 -1.12 -16.18 14.88
C ASP A 432 -2.32 -17.14 14.86
N LEU A 433 -3.10 -17.22 15.94
CA LEU A 433 -4.34 -18.01 16.01
C LEU A 433 -5.34 -17.61 14.92
N ALA A 434 -5.40 -16.33 14.55
CA ALA A 434 -6.30 -15.85 13.50
C ALA A 434 -5.70 -15.96 12.09
N GLU A 435 -4.39 -15.76 11.92
CA GLU A 435 -3.71 -15.89 10.62
C GLU A 435 -3.43 -17.35 10.23
N ASN A 436 -3.25 -18.24 11.21
CA ASN A 436 -3.04 -19.66 10.98
C ASN A 436 -4.38 -20.37 10.73
N ARG A 437 -4.56 -20.87 9.50
CA ARG A 437 -5.83 -21.44 9.06
C ARG A 437 -6.25 -22.69 9.83
N GLU A 438 -5.32 -23.54 10.27
CA GLU A 438 -5.65 -24.74 11.06
C GLU A 438 -6.19 -24.34 12.42
N ARG A 439 -5.44 -23.51 13.15
CA ARG A 439 -5.83 -23.03 14.47
C ARG A 439 -7.14 -22.23 14.41
N PHE A 440 -7.31 -21.42 13.37
CA PHE A 440 -8.52 -20.63 13.16
C PHE A 440 -9.74 -21.52 12.83
N SER A 441 -9.56 -22.52 11.96
CA SER A 441 -10.62 -23.49 11.60
C SER A 441 -11.10 -24.28 12.82
N GLU A 442 -10.17 -24.75 13.66
CA GLU A 442 -10.48 -25.40 14.94
C GLU A 442 -11.25 -24.48 15.89
N LEU A 443 -10.84 -23.20 15.96
CA LEU A 443 -11.54 -22.21 16.77
C LEU A 443 -12.99 -22.01 16.29
N LEU A 444 -13.22 -21.86 14.98
CA LEU A 444 -14.57 -21.71 14.43
C LEU A 444 -15.44 -22.94 14.69
N LEU A 445 -14.87 -24.14 14.60
CA LEU A 445 -15.55 -25.39 14.94
C LEU A 445 -15.97 -25.41 16.42
N GLN A 446 -15.07 -25.05 17.34
CA GLN A 446 -15.35 -24.98 18.78
C GLN A 446 -16.45 -23.97 19.12
N LEU A 447 -16.48 -22.83 18.41
CA LEU A 447 -17.48 -21.79 18.57
C LEU A 447 -18.79 -22.07 17.82
N ASN A 448 -18.87 -23.17 17.06
CA ASN A 448 -19.99 -23.50 16.17
C ASN A 448 -20.31 -22.37 15.16
N ILE A 449 -19.26 -21.70 14.66
CA ILE A 449 -19.37 -20.64 13.66
C ILE A 449 -19.16 -21.25 12.27
N PRO A 450 -20.09 -21.03 11.31
CA PRO A 450 -19.93 -21.52 9.95
C PRO A 450 -18.72 -20.91 9.23
N GLN A 451 -17.97 -21.76 8.54
CA GLN A 451 -16.94 -21.38 7.59
C GLN A 451 -17.11 -22.17 6.28
N PRO A 452 -16.61 -21.66 5.14
CA PRO A 452 -16.56 -22.44 3.91
C PRO A 452 -15.75 -23.74 4.12
N ALA A 453 -16.16 -24.82 3.44
CA ALA A 453 -15.38 -26.05 3.43
C ALA A 453 -13.97 -25.77 2.91
N ASN A 454 -12.94 -26.27 3.60
CA ASN A 454 -11.56 -25.90 3.33
C ASN A 454 -10.57 -27.06 3.53
N GLY A 455 -9.32 -26.84 3.13
CA GLY A 455 -8.20 -27.75 3.37
C GLY A 455 -6.86 -27.10 3.06
N ILE A 456 -5.79 -27.77 3.47
CA ILE A 456 -4.40 -27.31 3.30
C ILE A 456 -3.63 -28.36 2.51
N ALA A 457 -2.97 -27.91 1.45
CA ALA A 457 -2.16 -28.73 0.57
C ALA A 457 -0.70 -28.28 0.56
N THR A 458 0.21 -29.25 0.59
CA THR A 458 1.66 -29.02 0.40
C THR A 458 2.17 -29.58 -0.93
N SER A 459 1.31 -30.29 -1.66
CA SER A 459 1.60 -30.85 -2.98
C SER A 459 0.40 -30.70 -3.90
N PHE A 460 0.64 -30.82 -5.21
CA PHE A 460 -0.42 -30.80 -6.21
C PHE A 460 -1.46 -31.92 -6.00
N GLU A 461 -1.01 -33.14 -5.69
CA GLU A 461 -1.93 -34.26 -5.47
C GLU A 461 -2.84 -34.02 -4.26
N GLN A 462 -2.28 -33.50 -3.16
CA GLN A 462 -3.09 -33.11 -2.00
C GLN A 462 -4.08 -32.00 -2.37
N ALA A 463 -3.65 -31.03 -3.17
CA ALA A 463 -4.53 -29.94 -3.60
C ALA A 463 -5.71 -30.47 -4.42
N ARG A 464 -5.45 -31.41 -5.34
CA ARG A 464 -6.46 -32.07 -6.17
C ARG A 464 -7.45 -32.86 -5.31
N GLU A 465 -6.97 -33.71 -4.40
CA GLU A 465 -7.82 -34.49 -3.50
C GLU A 465 -8.72 -33.61 -2.63
N ILE A 466 -8.18 -32.51 -2.11
CA ILE A 466 -8.94 -31.55 -1.30
C ILE A 466 -9.99 -30.82 -2.15
N ALA A 467 -9.62 -30.36 -3.35
CA ALA A 467 -10.53 -29.68 -4.26
C ALA A 467 -11.67 -30.60 -4.72
N ASP A 468 -11.40 -31.87 -5.02
CA ASP A 468 -12.42 -32.88 -5.39
C ASP A 468 -13.39 -33.15 -4.23
N ARG A 469 -12.87 -33.21 -2.99
CA ARG A 469 -13.69 -33.37 -1.78
C ARG A 469 -14.58 -32.17 -1.50
N ILE A 470 -14.06 -30.95 -1.70
CA ILE A 470 -14.81 -29.70 -1.46
C ILE A 470 -15.81 -29.42 -2.60
N GLY A 471 -15.44 -29.76 -3.83
CA GLY A 471 -16.16 -29.48 -5.07
C GLY A 471 -15.87 -28.09 -5.63
N TYR A 472 -15.58 -28.01 -6.93
CA TYR A 472 -15.36 -26.75 -7.66
C TYR A 472 -16.63 -25.86 -7.74
N PRO A 473 -16.48 -24.54 -7.94
CA PRO A 473 -15.22 -23.79 -7.88
C PRO A 473 -14.64 -23.67 -6.47
N VAL A 474 -13.32 -23.51 -6.39
CA VAL A 474 -12.55 -23.33 -5.16
C VAL A 474 -11.65 -22.08 -5.26
N VAL A 475 -11.41 -21.42 -4.13
CA VAL A 475 -10.40 -20.37 -4.00
C VAL A 475 -9.10 -21.00 -3.53
N VAL A 476 -8.02 -20.73 -4.26
CA VAL A 476 -6.67 -21.17 -3.91
C VAL A 476 -5.81 -19.97 -3.52
N ARG A 477 -5.06 -20.09 -2.42
CA ARG A 477 -4.23 -18.98 -1.92
C ARG A 477 -2.97 -19.44 -1.16
N PRO A 478 -1.87 -18.67 -1.22
CA PRO A 478 -0.71 -18.90 -0.36
C PRO A 478 -0.98 -18.46 1.09
N SER A 479 -0.30 -19.08 2.07
CA SER A 479 -0.38 -18.67 3.48
C SER A 479 0.45 -17.41 3.81
N PHE A 480 0.03 -16.64 4.84
CA PHE A 480 0.65 -15.39 5.31
C PHE A 480 0.87 -14.34 4.21
N VAL A 481 -0.21 -13.93 3.54
CA VAL A 481 -0.20 -12.88 2.50
C VAL A 481 -1.32 -11.86 2.74
N LEU A 482 -1.06 -10.59 2.40
CA LEU A 482 -2.04 -9.51 2.44
C LEU A 482 -2.47 -9.14 1.02
N GLY A 483 -3.72 -8.69 0.85
CA GLY A 483 -4.20 -8.11 -0.42
C GLY A 483 -4.44 -9.15 -1.51
N GLY A 484 -4.77 -10.39 -1.13
CA GLY A 484 -5.10 -11.44 -2.08
C GLY A 484 -3.93 -11.90 -2.94
N ARG A 485 -2.67 -11.75 -2.47
CA ARG A 485 -1.50 -12.01 -3.32
C ARG A 485 -1.49 -13.44 -3.87
N ALA A 486 -1.46 -13.57 -5.20
CA ALA A 486 -1.51 -14.85 -5.91
C ALA A 486 -2.72 -15.72 -5.52
N MET A 487 -3.84 -15.10 -5.13
CA MET A 487 -5.11 -15.81 -4.98
C MET A 487 -5.77 -16.00 -6.35
N ALA A 488 -6.41 -17.15 -6.56
CA ALA A 488 -7.16 -17.42 -7.77
C ALA A 488 -8.45 -18.19 -7.46
N ILE A 489 -9.48 -17.95 -8.28
CA ILE A 489 -10.68 -18.79 -8.30
C ILE A 489 -10.47 -19.84 -9.39
N VAL A 490 -10.55 -21.11 -9.00
CA VAL A 490 -10.31 -22.26 -9.87
C VAL A 490 -11.64 -22.99 -10.07
N TYR A 491 -12.02 -23.17 -11.33
CA TYR A 491 -13.31 -23.77 -11.72
C TYR A 491 -13.21 -25.25 -12.09
N ASP A 492 -12.01 -25.75 -12.37
CA ASP A 492 -11.75 -27.11 -12.80
C ASP A 492 -10.34 -27.57 -12.43
N GLU A 493 -10.08 -28.88 -12.57
CA GLU A 493 -8.80 -29.49 -12.25
C GLU A 493 -7.64 -29.00 -13.13
N GLU A 494 -7.91 -28.70 -14.41
CA GLU A 494 -6.89 -28.21 -15.33
C GLU A 494 -6.33 -26.86 -14.86
N SER A 495 -7.22 -25.94 -14.47
CA SER A 495 -6.85 -24.66 -13.88
C SER A 495 -6.18 -24.80 -12.51
N LEU A 496 -6.52 -25.82 -11.72
CA LEU A 496 -5.79 -26.11 -10.47
C LEU A 496 -4.33 -26.50 -10.74
N ASN A 497 -4.10 -27.27 -11.81
CA ASN A 497 -2.77 -27.70 -12.23
C ASN A 497 -1.92 -26.52 -12.73
N GLU A 498 -2.51 -25.66 -13.56
CA GLU A 498 -1.88 -24.42 -14.02
C GLU A 498 -1.48 -23.53 -12.85
N TYR A 499 -2.41 -23.30 -11.91
CA TYR A 499 -2.15 -22.52 -10.70
C TYR A 499 -1.00 -23.12 -9.88
N THR A 500 -1.07 -24.41 -9.55
CA THR A 500 -0.13 -25.04 -8.63
C THR A 500 1.30 -25.04 -9.19
N ARG A 501 1.48 -25.25 -10.50
CA ARG A 501 2.81 -25.14 -11.14
C ARG A 501 3.41 -23.74 -10.96
N SER A 502 2.61 -22.69 -11.17
CA SER A 502 3.07 -21.31 -11.01
C SER A 502 3.26 -20.90 -9.54
N ALA A 503 2.40 -21.38 -8.63
CA ALA A 503 2.40 -21.01 -7.22
C ALA A 503 3.53 -21.70 -6.43
N VAL A 504 3.82 -22.97 -6.73
CA VAL A 504 4.94 -23.71 -6.10
C VAL A 504 6.28 -23.08 -6.47
N GLU A 505 6.45 -22.58 -7.69
CA GLU A 505 7.64 -21.79 -8.07
C GLU A 505 7.72 -20.44 -7.33
N ALA A 506 6.58 -19.87 -6.95
CA ALA A 506 6.52 -18.58 -6.26
C ALA A 506 6.80 -18.68 -4.76
N SER A 507 6.43 -19.77 -4.09
CA SER A 507 6.63 -19.98 -2.64
C SER A 507 6.73 -21.48 -2.26
N PRO A 508 7.90 -22.12 -2.48
CA PRO A 508 8.07 -23.57 -2.28
C PRO A 508 7.87 -24.05 -0.84
N GLU A 509 8.12 -23.17 0.15
CA GLU A 509 8.10 -23.50 1.58
C GLU A 509 6.73 -23.23 2.24
N LYS A 510 5.76 -22.68 1.51
CA LYS A 510 4.46 -22.30 2.07
C LYS A 510 3.34 -23.22 1.60
N PRO A 511 2.45 -23.69 2.48
CA PRO A 511 1.29 -24.46 2.09
C PRO A 511 0.30 -23.61 1.27
N ILE A 512 -0.45 -24.27 0.41
CA ILE A 512 -1.56 -23.72 -0.38
C ILE A 512 -2.86 -24.01 0.37
N LEU A 513 -3.63 -22.98 0.63
CA LEU A 513 -4.96 -23.07 1.22
C LEU A 513 -6.00 -23.19 0.10
N ILE A 514 -6.97 -24.07 0.30
CA ILE A 514 -8.06 -24.32 -0.63
C ILE A 514 -9.37 -24.14 0.12
N ASP A 515 -10.19 -23.19 -0.31
CA ASP A 515 -11.46 -22.83 0.31
C ASP A 515 -12.59 -22.99 -0.72
N LYS A 516 -13.80 -23.41 -0.29
CA LYS A 516 -14.97 -23.43 -1.17
C LYS A 516 -15.29 -22.00 -1.63
N PHE A 517 -15.36 -21.77 -2.94
CA PHE A 517 -15.79 -20.48 -3.44
C PHE A 517 -17.31 -20.33 -3.25
N LEU A 518 -17.73 -19.29 -2.52
CA LEU A 518 -19.12 -18.97 -2.29
C LEU A 518 -19.64 -18.06 -3.41
N GLU A 519 -20.00 -18.65 -4.55
CA GLU A 519 -20.53 -17.91 -5.70
C GLU A 519 -21.78 -17.10 -5.32
N ARG A 520 -21.87 -15.85 -5.80
CA ARG A 520 -23.02 -14.97 -5.58
C ARG A 520 -23.36 -14.76 -4.11
N ALA A 521 -22.33 -14.66 -3.27
CA ALA A 521 -22.47 -14.31 -1.87
C ALA A 521 -22.24 -12.80 -1.67
N VAL A 522 -22.93 -12.21 -0.70
CA VAL A 522 -22.70 -10.82 -0.31
C VAL A 522 -21.53 -10.79 0.67
N GLU A 523 -20.48 -10.03 0.37
CA GLU A 523 -19.32 -9.86 1.26
C GLU A 523 -19.52 -8.70 2.22
N ILE A 524 -19.16 -8.90 3.48
CA ILE A 524 -19.35 -7.95 4.58
C ILE A 524 -18.02 -7.76 5.31
N ASP A 525 -17.65 -6.49 5.53
CA ASP A 525 -16.55 -6.12 6.44
C ASP A 525 -17.11 -5.60 7.76
N VAL A 526 -16.53 -6.03 8.88
CA VAL A 526 -16.87 -5.53 10.21
C VAL A 526 -15.63 -5.08 10.93
N ASP A 527 -15.54 -3.78 11.22
CA ASP A 527 -14.51 -3.26 12.11
C ASP A 527 -15.06 -3.16 13.54
N ALA A 528 -14.28 -3.59 14.51
CA ALA A 528 -14.64 -3.56 15.93
C ALA A 528 -13.46 -3.19 16.82
N ILE A 529 -13.78 -2.69 18.01
CA ILE A 529 -12.83 -2.44 19.10
C ILE A 529 -13.21 -3.34 20.27
N ALA A 530 -12.23 -3.97 20.89
CA ALA A 530 -12.47 -4.81 22.06
C ALA A 530 -11.37 -4.65 23.11
N ASP A 531 -11.74 -4.92 24.36
CA ASP A 531 -10.85 -5.23 25.47
C ASP A 531 -11.40 -6.40 26.30
N ASP A 532 -10.84 -6.64 27.49
CA ASP A 532 -11.29 -7.68 28.40
C ASP A 532 -12.72 -7.46 28.94
N SER A 533 -13.24 -6.23 28.85
CA SER A 533 -14.52 -5.83 29.43
C SER A 533 -15.65 -5.79 28.40
N THR A 534 -15.39 -5.17 27.24
CA THR A 534 -16.43 -4.69 26.32
C THR A 534 -16.00 -4.88 24.88
N ILE A 535 -16.97 -5.03 23.99
CA ILE A 535 -16.77 -5.10 22.54
C ILE A 535 -17.73 -4.11 21.90
N VAL A 536 -17.20 -3.24 21.04
CA VAL A 536 -17.93 -2.23 20.28
C VAL A 536 -17.73 -2.48 18.80
N ILE A 537 -18.82 -2.61 18.06
CA ILE A 537 -18.81 -2.74 16.61
C ILE A 537 -18.77 -1.33 16.02
N ALA A 538 -17.65 -1.01 15.38
CA ALA A 538 -17.41 0.31 14.82
C ALA A 538 -18.17 0.52 13.51
N GLY A 539 -18.30 -0.50 12.68
CA GLY A 539 -19.10 -0.42 11.45
C GLY A 539 -19.26 -1.76 10.78
N ILE A 540 -20.48 -2.02 10.28
CA ILE A 540 -20.82 -3.18 9.44
C ILE A 540 -21.00 -2.65 8.01
N GLN A 541 -20.06 -3.01 7.14
CA GLN A 541 -19.94 -2.50 5.78
C GLN A 541 -20.42 -3.58 4.81
N GLU A 542 -21.40 -3.25 3.98
CA GLU A 542 -21.88 -4.13 2.92
C GLU A 542 -21.13 -3.84 1.64
N HIS A 543 -20.54 -4.85 1.01
CA HIS A 543 -19.91 -4.67 -0.30
C HIS A 543 -20.96 -4.63 -1.40
N ILE A 544 -20.72 -3.82 -2.43
CA ILE A 544 -21.55 -3.76 -3.61
C ILE A 544 -21.22 -4.93 -4.53
N GLU A 545 -19.93 -5.19 -4.75
CA GLU A 545 -19.45 -6.37 -5.45
C GLU A 545 -19.68 -7.65 -4.64
N GLU A 546 -19.85 -8.77 -5.34
CA GLU A 546 -20.04 -10.09 -4.72
C GLU A 546 -18.71 -10.66 -4.21
N ALA A 547 -18.79 -11.59 -3.25
CA ALA A 547 -17.64 -12.31 -2.74
C ALA A 547 -16.86 -12.99 -3.88
N GLY A 548 -15.54 -12.83 -3.86
CA GLY A 548 -14.66 -13.23 -4.96
C GLY A 548 -14.00 -12.05 -5.66
N ILE A 549 -14.54 -10.84 -5.49
CA ILE A 549 -13.81 -9.59 -5.68
C ILE A 549 -13.25 -9.18 -4.32
N HIS A 550 -11.93 -8.99 -4.25
CA HIS A 550 -11.25 -8.70 -3.00
C HIS A 550 -11.78 -7.41 -2.34
N SER A 551 -12.03 -7.43 -1.02
CA SER A 551 -12.53 -6.29 -0.23
C SER A 551 -11.90 -4.92 -0.51
N GLY A 552 -10.59 -4.90 -0.76
CA GLY A 552 -9.86 -3.69 -1.17
C GLY A 552 -10.34 -3.07 -2.50
N ASP A 553 -10.73 -3.89 -3.46
CA ASP A 553 -11.21 -3.53 -4.81
C ASP A 553 -12.74 -3.45 -4.90
N SER A 554 -13.45 -3.78 -3.83
CA SER A 554 -14.90 -3.58 -3.71
C SER A 554 -15.22 -2.15 -3.27
N SER A 555 -16.31 -1.62 -3.82
CA SER A 555 -17.03 -0.53 -3.19
C SER A 555 -17.84 -1.07 -2.02
N CYS A 556 -17.91 -0.34 -0.91
CA CYS A 556 -18.72 -0.74 0.24
C CYS A 556 -19.55 0.42 0.78
N VAL A 557 -20.67 0.09 1.42
CA VAL A 557 -21.61 1.03 2.02
C VAL A 557 -21.72 0.85 3.53
N LEU A 558 -21.76 1.98 4.24
CA LEU A 558 -21.96 2.05 5.68
C LEU A 558 -23.04 3.12 5.98
N PRO A 559 -24.14 2.79 6.69
CA PRO A 559 -24.50 1.45 7.18
C PRO A 559 -24.90 0.51 6.03
N ALA A 560 -24.86 -0.80 6.29
CA ALA A 560 -25.42 -1.80 5.39
C ALA A 560 -26.88 -1.46 4.98
N GLN A 561 -27.24 -1.76 3.73
CA GLN A 561 -28.49 -1.32 3.08
C GLN A 561 -29.44 -2.48 2.77
N LYS A 562 -28.93 -3.63 2.29
CA LYS A 562 -29.76 -4.75 1.80
C LYS A 562 -29.65 -6.01 2.66
N ILE A 563 -29.01 -5.95 3.82
CA ILE A 563 -28.86 -7.07 4.74
C ILE A 563 -30.08 -7.17 5.66
N ALA A 564 -30.65 -8.36 5.79
CA ALA A 564 -31.73 -8.62 6.74
C ALA A 564 -31.28 -8.52 8.20
N ASP A 565 -32.16 -8.03 9.09
CA ASP A 565 -31.86 -7.82 10.51
C ASP A 565 -31.34 -9.08 11.22
N GLU A 566 -31.86 -10.26 10.85
CA GLU A 566 -31.43 -11.56 11.41
C GLU A 566 -29.95 -11.87 11.10
N HIS A 567 -29.49 -11.51 9.90
CA HIS A 567 -28.08 -11.62 9.52
C HIS A 567 -27.23 -10.59 10.26
N ILE A 568 -27.73 -9.36 10.46
CA ILE A 568 -27.03 -8.34 11.25
C ILE A 568 -26.81 -8.82 12.69
N GLU A 569 -27.84 -9.38 13.35
CA GLU A 569 -27.70 -9.93 14.69
C GLU A 569 -26.74 -11.13 14.75
N THR A 570 -26.75 -11.97 13.72
CA THR A 570 -25.78 -13.08 13.58
C THR A 570 -24.35 -12.56 13.46
N ILE A 571 -24.12 -11.53 12.62
CA ILE A 571 -22.83 -10.88 12.46
C ILE A 571 -22.36 -10.30 13.81
N LYS A 572 -23.21 -9.54 14.51
CA LYS A 572 -22.91 -8.99 15.84
C LYS A 572 -22.53 -10.08 16.83
N HIS A 573 -23.26 -11.20 16.81
CA HIS A 573 -23.00 -12.35 17.68
C HIS A 573 -21.62 -12.97 17.38
N TYR A 574 -21.31 -13.25 16.12
CA TYR A 574 -20.01 -13.81 15.72
C TYR A 574 -18.86 -12.87 16.05
N THR A 575 -19.00 -11.56 15.80
CA THR A 575 -18.00 -10.56 16.19
C THR A 575 -17.68 -10.63 17.68
N LYS A 576 -18.69 -10.72 18.55
CA LYS A 576 -18.48 -10.82 20.00
C LYS A 576 -17.81 -12.14 20.42
N LEU A 577 -18.23 -13.26 19.82
CA LEU A 577 -17.62 -14.57 20.12
C LEU A 577 -16.15 -14.59 19.75
N LEU A 578 -15.83 -14.12 18.54
CA LEU A 578 -14.47 -14.10 18.01
C LEU A 578 -13.57 -13.12 18.76
N ALA A 579 -14.07 -11.93 19.09
CA ALA A 579 -13.32 -10.96 19.90
C ALA A 579 -12.90 -11.55 21.25
N ARG A 580 -13.81 -12.25 21.93
CA ARG A 580 -13.54 -12.90 23.23
C ARG A 580 -12.57 -14.07 23.08
N ALA A 581 -12.80 -14.94 22.11
CA ALA A 581 -11.99 -16.14 21.93
C ALA A 581 -10.55 -15.80 21.52
N LEU A 582 -10.37 -14.79 20.67
CA LEU A 582 -9.06 -14.27 20.27
C LEU A 582 -8.45 -13.33 21.32
N LYS A 583 -9.18 -12.99 22.41
CA LYS A 583 -8.73 -12.07 23.45
C LYS A 583 -8.23 -10.75 22.86
N VAL A 584 -9.03 -10.17 21.96
CA VAL A 584 -8.67 -8.93 21.26
C VAL A 584 -8.56 -7.79 22.27
N VAL A 585 -7.46 -7.04 22.17
CA VAL A 585 -7.26 -5.77 22.89
C VAL A 585 -6.80 -4.74 21.88
N GLY A 586 -7.70 -3.81 21.52
CA GLY A 586 -7.50 -2.87 20.42
C GLY A 586 -8.48 -3.11 19.28
N LEU A 587 -8.00 -2.98 18.04
CA LEU A 587 -8.81 -3.14 16.84
C LEU A 587 -8.85 -4.60 16.35
N MET A 588 -9.97 -4.97 15.75
CA MET A 588 -10.10 -6.16 14.93
C MET A 588 -11.01 -5.88 13.72
N ASN A 589 -10.83 -6.68 12.67
CA ASN A 589 -11.66 -6.70 11.49
C ASN A 589 -12.12 -8.14 11.20
N LEU A 590 -13.35 -8.29 10.71
CA LEU A 590 -13.89 -9.56 10.24
C LEU A 590 -14.36 -9.40 8.80
N GLN A 591 -14.09 -10.39 7.97
CA GLN A 591 -14.71 -10.55 6.66
C GLN A 591 -15.67 -11.72 6.70
N LEU A 592 -16.91 -11.48 6.28
CA LEU A 592 -17.98 -12.47 6.26
C LEU A 592 -18.61 -12.54 4.87
N ALA A 593 -19.27 -13.65 4.59
CA ALA A 593 -20.08 -13.83 3.40
C ALA A 593 -21.49 -14.31 3.78
N ILE A 594 -22.51 -13.75 3.13
CA ILE A 594 -23.90 -14.21 3.27
C ILE A 594 -24.27 -14.99 2.02
N LYS A 595 -24.58 -16.28 2.18
CA LYS A 595 -25.00 -17.16 1.10
C LYS A 595 -26.10 -18.11 1.57
N ASP A 596 -27.17 -18.22 0.77
CA ASP A 596 -28.31 -19.11 1.03
C ASP A 596 -28.84 -19.00 2.47
N ASP A 597 -29.07 -17.75 2.91
CA ASP A 597 -29.58 -17.39 4.25
C ASP A 597 -28.66 -17.81 5.42
N ARG A 598 -27.35 -17.93 5.14
CA ARG A 598 -26.34 -18.28 6.14
C ARG A 598 -25.14 -17.35 6.09
N VAL A 599 -24.71 -16.92 7.27
CA VAL A 599 -23.50 -16.11 7.48
C VAL A 599 -22.29 -17.03 7.68
N TYR A 600 -21.28 -16.87 6.84
CA TYR A 600 -20.01 -17.57 6.89
C TYR A 600 -18.88 -16.60 7.26
N VAL A 601 -17.96 -17.03 8.11
CA VAL A 601 -16.72 -16.27 8.39
C VAL A 601 -15.65 -16.65 7.36
N LEU A 602 -15.10 -15.65 6.68
CA LEU A 602 -14.01 -15.82 5.71
C LEU A 602 -12.65 -15.70 6.40
N GLU A 603 -12.43 -14.59 7.11
CA GLU A 603 -11.20 -14.32 7.87
C GLU A 603 -11.46 -13.35 9.03
N VAL A 604 -10.54 -13.34 9.99
CA VAL A 604 -10.49 -12.37 11.10
C VAL A 604 -9.09 -11.81 11.19
N ASN A 605 -8.99 -10.50 11.24
CA ASN A 605 -7.75 -9.75 11.34
C ASN A 605 -7.72 -9.05 12.70
N PRO A 606 -7.06 -9.59 13.74
CA PRO A 606 -6.98 -8.98 15.07
C PRO A 606 -5.99 -7.80 15.13
N ARG A 607 -6.16 -6.86 14.20
CA ARG A 607 -5.33 -5.69 13.94
C ARG A 607 -6.17 -4.60 13.26
N ALA A 608 -5.56 -3.45 12.99
CA ALA A 608 -6.19 -2.45 12.13
C ALA A 608 -6.38 -3.02 10.70
N SER A 609 -7.53 -2.72 10.11
CA SER A 609 -7.83 -2.94 8.70
C SER A 609 -7.67 -1.63 7.92
N ARG A 610 -7.70 -1.73 6.59
CA ARG A 610 -7.69 -0.55 5.72
C ARG A 610 -8.98 0.28 5.80
N THR A 611 -10.09 -0.31 6.26
CA THR A 611 -11.39 0.36 6.34
C THR A 611 -11.55 1.24 7.59
N VAL A 612 -10.64 1.11 8.56
CA VAL A 612 -10.64 1.89 9.82
C VAL A 612 -10.76 3.41 9.60
N PRO A 613 -9.99 4.07 8.69
CA PRO A 613 -10.15 5.50 8.45
C PRO A 613 -11.53 5.85 7.89
N PHE A 614 -12.06 5.05 6.95
CA PHE A 614 -13.41 5.24 6.39
C PHE A 614 -14.48 5.13 7.49
N VAL A 615 -14.43 4.09 8.32
CA VAL A 615 -15.36 3.89 9.44
C VAL A 615 -15.24 5.02 10.47
N ALA A 616 -14.02 5.46 10.80
CA ALA A 616 -13.80 6.57 11.72
C ALA A 616 -14.40 7.88 11.20
N LYS A 617 -14.28 8.16 9.89
CA LYS A 617 -14.87 9.36 9.27
C LYS A 617 -16.39 9.30 9.15
N ALA A 618 -16.94 8.12 8.84
CA ALA A 618 -18.38 7.92 8.70
C ALA A 618 -19.10 8.01 10.06
N THR A 619 -18.54 7.40 11.11
CA THR A 619 -19.11 7.41 12.46
C THR A 619 -18.79 8.69 13.25
N GLY A 620 -17.73 9.40 12.87
CA GLY A 620 -17.18 10.51 13.64
C GLY A 620 -16.45 10.09 14.92
N VAL A 621 -16.26 8.79 15.17
CA VAL A 621 -15.58 8.28 16.37
C VAL A 621 -14.08 8.08 16.09
N PRO A 622 -13.19 8.58 16.96
CA PRO A 622 -11.74 8.39 16.82
C PRO A 622 -11.33 6.97 17.28
N ILE A 623 -11.82 5.93 16.60
CA ILE A 623 -11.67 4.53 17.01
C ILE A 623 -10.22 4.08 17.22
N VAL A 624 -9.27 4.61 16.43
CA VAL A 624 -7.83 4.35 16.62
C VAL A 624 -7.31 4.96 17.92
N LYS A 625 -7.73 6.19 18.26
CA LYS A 625 -7.31 6.82 19.52
C LYS A 625 -7.79 5.99 20.71
N ILE A 626 -9.05 5.56 20.68
CA ILE A 626 -9.65 4.70 21.72
C ILE A 626 -8.88 3.38 21.82
N ALA A 627 -8.66 2.71 20.68
CA ALA A 627 -7.88 1.47 20.63
C ALA A 627 -6.46 1.64 21.20
N SER A 628 -5.80 2.76 20.93
CA SER A 628 -4.45 3.04 21.45
C SER A 628 -4.43 3.18 22.97
N LEU A 629 -5.42 3.88 23.53
CA LEU A 629 -5.54 4.10 24.98
C LEU A 629 -5.83 2.79 25.74
N ILE A 630 -6.67 1.91 25.19
CA ILE A 630 -6.95 0.60 25.80
C ILE A 630 -5.74 -0.35 25.66
N MET A 631 -5.05 -0.34 24.52
CA MET A 631 -3.84 -1.14 24.31
C MET A 631 -2.73 -0.77 25.31
N ALA A 632 -2.59 0.52 25.62
CA ALA A 632 -1.64 1.02 26.62
C ALA A 632 -2.15 0.92 28.07
N GLY A 633 -3.35 0.38 28.30
CA GLY A 633 -3.93 0.22 29.64
C GLY A 633 -4.28 1.53 30.35
N VAL A 634 -4.43 2.64 29.61
CA VAL A 634 -4.76 3.97 30.16
C VAL A 634 -6.21 4.05 30.60
N LYS A 635 -7.10 3.42 29.84
CA LYS A 635 -8.55 3.36 30.08
C LYS A 635 -9.08 1.99 29.69
N LYS A 636 -10.24 1.63 30.20
CA LYS A 636 -11.05 0.53 29.67
C LYS A 636 -11.99 1.03 28.59
N LEU A 637 -12.40 0.17 27.68
CA LEU A 637 -13.35 0.49 26.62
C LEU A 637 -14.71 0.90 27.21
N ALA A 638 -15.12 0.28 28.32
CA ALA A 638 -16.33 0.64 29.06
C ALA A 638 -16.36 2.12 29.49
N ASP A 639 -15.20 2.72 29.78
CA ASP A 639 -15.10 4.11 30.26
C ASP A 639 -15.49 5.15 29.20
N PHE A 640 -15.52 4.74 27.91
CA PHE A 640 -15.93 5.61 26.80
C PHE A 640 -17.45 5.65 26.59
N ASN A 641 -18.23 4.83 27.30
CA ASN A 641 -19.70 4.80 27.24
C ASN A 641 -20.26 4.72 25.80
N LEU A 642 -19.59 3.95 24.94
CA LEU A 642 -20.00 3.78 23.55
C LEU A 642 -21.18 2.79 23.45
N PRO A 643 -22.11 3.00 22.51
CA PRO A 643 -23.12 2.00 22.18
C PRO A 643 -22.46 0.74 21.62
N GLU A 644 -23.18 -0.38 21.66
CA GLU A 644 -22.70 -1.65 21.10
C GLU A 644 -22.33 -1.54 19.62
N VAL A 645 -23.12 -0.80 18.85
CA VAL A 645 -22.86 -0.49 17.44
C VAL A 645 -22.81 1.04 17.30
N LEU A 646 -21.76 1.56 16.69
CA LEU A 646 -21.63 3.00 16.51
C LEU A 646 -22.68 3.54 15.52
N PRO A 647 -23.34 4.67 15.85
CA PRO A 647 -24.30 5.28 14.95
C PRO A 647 -23.60 5.91 13.75
N VAL A 648 -24.26 5.83 12.59
CA VAL A 648 -23.81 6.43 11.34
C VAL A 648 -24.90 7.40 10.87
N PRO A 649 -24.61 8.72 10.76
CA PRO A 649 -25.65 9.74 10.60
C PRO A 649 -26.26 9.81 9.19
N LYS A 650 -25.58 9.26 8.18
CA LYS A 650 -25.93 9.30 6.75
C LYS A 650 -25.47 8.02 6.07
N ILE A 651 -25.68 7.92 4.76
CA ILE A 651 -25.12 6.83 3.95
C ILE A 651 -23.75 7.27 3.44
N PHE A 652 -22.75 6.45 3.73
CA PHE A 652 -21.38 6.63 3.31
C PHE A 652 -20.98 5.48 2.40
N VAL A 653 -20.36 5.79 1.27
CA VAL A 653 -19.86 4.80 0.32
C VAL A 653 -18.38 5.02 0.12
N LYS A 654 -17.59 3.96 0.24
CA LYS A 654 -16.19 3.91 -0.17
C LYS A 654 -16.12 3.27 -1.55
N SER A 655 -15.37 3.87 -2.48
CA SER A 655 -15.10 3.30 -3.81
C SER A 655 -13.59 3.33 -4.12
N PRO A 656 -13.04 2.26 -4.72
CA PRO A 656 -11.61 2.16 -5.01
C PRO A 656 -11.20 2.88 -6.29
N VAL A 657 -9.92 3.27 -6.36
CA VAL A 657 -9.26 3.87 -7.53
C VAL A 657 -8.20 2.92 -8.07
N PHE A 658 -8.28 2.62 -9.37
CA PHE A 658 -7.44 1.62 -10.03
C PHE A 658 -6.33 2.22 -10.90
N PRO A 659 -5.14 1.60 -10.95
CA PRO A 659 -4.02 2.09 -11.73
C PRO A 659 -3.98 1.53 -13.16
N PHE A 660 -5.01 0.82 -13.64
CA PHE A 660 -4.97 0.09 -14.93
C PHE A 660 -4.52 0.95 -16.13
N LYS A 661 -4.83 2.25 -16.15
CA LYS A 661 -4.37 3.18 -17.21
C LYS A 661 -2.84 3.33 -17.30
N LYS A 662 -2.11 2.99 -16.22
CA LYS A 662 -0.64 3.02 -16.16
C LYS A 662 0.01 1.72 -16.64
N PHE A 663 -0.78 0.66 -16.80
CA PHE A 663 -0.30 -0.69 -17.10
C PHE A 663 -0.88 -1.16 -18.44
N GLU A 664 -0.21 -0.78 -19.52
CA GLU A 664 -0.61 -1.19 -20.87
C GLU A 664 -0.68 -2.71 -21.00
N GLY A 665 -1.71 -3.19 -21.71
CA GLY A 665 -1.94 -4.61 -21.97
C GLY A 665 -2.65 -5.37 -20.87
N VAL A 666 -2.80 -4.81 -19.66
CA VAL A 666 -3.54 -5.45 -18.55
C VAL A 666 -5.02 -5.51 -18.87
N ASP A 667 -5.65 -6.60 -18.43
CA ASP A 667 -7.10 -6.73 -18.39
C ASP A 667 -7.63 -6.08 -17.09
N PRO A 668 -8.47 -5.04 -17.14
CA PRO A 668 -9.00 -4.39 -15.94
C PRO A 668 -10.17 -5.21 -15.39
N ILE A 669 -9.89 -6.45 -15.02
CA ILE A 669 -10.81 -7.39 -14.39
C ILE A 669 -10.59 -7.38 -12.88
N LEU A 670 -11.69 -7.42 -12.12
CA LEU A 670 -11.65 -7.56 -10.67
C LEU A 670 -11.66 -9.04 -10.29
N GLY A 671 -11.01 -9.38 -9.19
CA GLY A 671 -10.93 -10.76 -8.73
C GLY A 671 -10.44 -10.85 -7.29
N PRO A 672 -10.00 -12.04 -6.84
CA PRO A 672 -9.63 -12.28 -5.45
C PRO A 672 -8.29 -11.62 -5.08
N GLU A 673 -7.53 -11.12 -6.05
CA GLU A 673 -6.33 -10.34 -5.83
C GLU A 673 -6.62 -8.83 -5.94
N MET A 674 -6.16 -8.06 -4.95
CA MET A 674 -6.33 -6.59 -4.93
C MET A 674 -5.38 -5.89 -5.93
N HIS A 675 -5.91 -4.89 -6.65
CA HIS A 675 -5.20 -4.06 -7.63
C HIS A 675 -5.32 -2.55 -7.39
N SER A 676 -6.31 -2.10 -6.61
CA SER A 676 -6.53 -0.69 -6.32
C SER A 676 -5.37 -0.05 -5.55
N THR A 677 -5.16 1.25 -5.80
CA THR A 677 -4.07 2.04 -5.21
C THR A 677 -4.54 3.09 -4.22
N GLY A 678 -5.86 3.27 -4.08
CA GLY A 678 -6.46 4.23 -3.17
C GLY A 678 -7.98 4.16 -3.22
N GLU A 679 -8.63 5.06 -2.50
CA GLU A 679 -10.08 5.07 -2.32
C GLU A 679 -10.62 6.50 -2.17
N VAL A 680 -11.93 6.63 -2.41
CA VAL A 680 -12.69 7.87 -2.22
C VAL A 680 -13.97 7.58 -1.44
N MET A 681 -14.51 8.61 -0.80
CA MET A 681 -15.68 8.51 0.06
C MET A 681 -16.79 9.45 -0.42
N GLY A 682 -17.93 8.88 -0.80
CA GLY A 682 -19.16 9.61 -1.12
C GLY A 682 -20.13 9.61 0.07
N VAL A 683 -20.87 10.72 0.25
CA VAL A 683 -21.83 10.88 1.35
C VAL A 683 -23.16 11.40 0.82
N GLY A 684 -24.27 10.75 1.21
CA GLY A 684 -25.60 11.12 0.76
C GLY A 684 -26.71 10.78 1.76
N GLU A 685 -27.87 11.37 1.53
CA GLU A 685 -29.14 11.03 2.19
C GLU A 685 -29.70 9.70 1.68
N THR A 686 -29.36 9.36 0.43
CA THR A 686 -29.74 8.11 -0.22
C THR A 686 -28.51 7.35 -0.70
N PHE A 687 -28.65 6.05 -0.89
CA PHE A 687 -27.60 5.21 -1.44
C PHE A 687 -27.13 5.68 -2.82
N GLY A 688 -28.07 6.02 -3.72
CA GLY A 688 -27.75 6.52 -5.05
C GLY A 688 -26.93 7.82 -5.04
N GLU A 689 -27.25 8.75 -4.14
CA GLU A 689 -26.49 10.00 -3.97
C GLU A 689 -25.06 9.72 -3.46
N ALA A 690 -24.93 8.87 -2.43
CA ALA A 690 -23.63 8.53 -1.84
C ALA A 690 -22.74 7.78 -2.84
N TYR A 691 -23.30 6.74 -3.51
CA TYR A 691 -22.59 5.97 -4.52
C TYR A 691 -22.22 6.83 -5.74
N GLY A 692 -23.13 7.69 -6.20
CA GLY A 692 -22.84 8.59 -7.31
C GLY A 692 -21.67 9.53 -7.04
N LYS A 693 -21.62 10.13 -5.83
CA LYS A 693 -20.48 10.95 -5.41
C LYS A 693 -19.19 10.15 -5.26
N ALA A 694 -19.26 8.92 -4.78
CA ALA A 694 -18.09 8.05 -4.66
C ALA A 694 -17.51 7.73 -6.05
N ILE A 695 -18.34 7.29 -7.00
CA ILE A 695 -17.91 7.01 -8.38
C ILE A 695 -17.38 8.26 -9.10
N GLU A 696 -18.02 9.42 -8.92
CA GLU A 696 -17.48 10.66 -9.47
C GLU A 696 -16.14 11.07 -8.85
N GLY A 697 -15.98 10.78 -7.55
CA GLY A 697 -14.72 10.95 -6.84
C GLY A 697 -13.57 10.13 -7.43
N THR A 698 -13.84 8.97 -8.06
CA THR A 698 -12.81 8.18 -8.75
C THR A 698 -12.42 8.76 -10.11
N GLY A 699 -13.07 9.85 -10.55
CA GLY A 699 -12.87 10.48 -11.85
C GLY A 699 -13.74 9.92 -12.98
N ILE A 700 -14.72 9.07 -12.66
CA ILE A 700 -15.70 8.56 -13.64
C ILE A 700 -16.85 9.55 -13.76
N ILE A 701 -17.25 9.90 -14.98
CA ILE A 701 -18.39 10.77 -15.21
C ILE A 701 -19.63 9.91 -15.48
N LEU A 702 -20.65 10.05 -14.63
CA LEU A 702 -21.91 9.32 -14.81
C LEU A 702 -22.70 9.85 -16.03
N PRO A 703 -23.05 8.99 -17.01
CA PRO A 703 -23.88 9.36 -18.14
C PRO A 703 -25.33 9.53 -17.67
N LEU A 704 -26.00 10.58 -18.16
CA LEU A 704 -27.41 10.85 -17.83
C LEU A 704 -28.38 10.45 -18.96
N LYS A 705 -27.84 10.24 -20.16
CA LYS A 705 -28.51 9.82 -21.38
C LYS A 705 -27.47 9.23 -22.33
N GLY A 706 -27.89 8.59 -23.41
CA GLY A 706 -26.97 8.05 -24.43
C GLY A 706 -27.27 6.58 -24.73
N ARG A 707 -26.26 5.80 -25.06
CA ARG A 707 -26.41 4.38 -25.41
C ARG A 707 -25.78 3.47 -24.36
N ALA A 708 -26.60 2.56 -23.82
CA ALA A 708 -26.18 1.56 -22.87
C ALA A 708 -25.97 0.21 -23.57
N PHE A 709 -24.75 -0.31 -23.53
CA PHE A 709 -24.43 -1.65 -23.96
C PHE A 709 -24.65 -2.66 -22.83
N ILE A 710 -25.42 -3.72 -23.08
CA ILE A 710 -25.73 -4.78 -22.11
C ILE A 710 -25.36 -6.14 -22.70
N SER A 711 -24.45 -6.87 -22.05
CA SER A 711 -24.11 -8.24 -22.41
C SER A 711 -23.86 -9.07 -21.16
N VAL A 712 -24.84 -9.90 -20.80
CA VAL A 712 -24.84 -10.65 -19.54
C VAL A 712 -24.92 -12.15 -19.80
N ASN A 713 -24.52 -12.93 -18.80
CA ASN A 713 -24.70 -14.38 -18.80
C ASN A 713 -26.19 -14.78 -18.68
N ASP A 714 -26.47 -16.07 -18.87
CA ASP A 714 -27.86 -16.57 -18.91
C ASP A 714 -28.60 -16.42 -17.58
N SER A 715 -27.93 -16.57 -16.43
CA SER A 715 -28.55 -16.39 -15.11
C SER A 715 -28.93 -14.95 -14.82
N ASP A 716 -28.18 -13.99 -15.35
CA ASP A 716 -28.36 -12.55 -15.10
C ASP A 716 -29.40 -11.91 -16.03
N LYS A 717 -29.77 -12.60 -17.11
CA LYS A 717 -30.76 -12.12 -18.10
C LYS A 717 -32.07 -11.65 -17.47
N GLY A 718 -32.53 -12.29 -16.39
CA GLY A 718 -33.72 -11.86 -15.65
C GLY A 718 -33.57 -10.46 -15.07
N GLN A 719 -32.54 -10.25 -14.26
CA GLN A 719 -32.25 -8.97 -13.61
C GLN A 719 -31.84 -7.88 -14.62
N ALA A 720 -31.13 -8.25 -15.69
CA ALA A 720 -30.78 -7.35 -16.78
C ALA A 720 -32.01 -6.76 -17.46
N THR A 721 -33.13 -7.50 -17.58
CA THR A 721 -34.38 -6.93 -18.14
C THR A 721 -34.96 -5.82 -17.26
N ILE A 722 -34.83 -5.93 -15.94
CA ILE A 722 -35.31 -4.92 -14.99
C ILE A 722 -34.47 -3.66 -15.13
N LEU A 723 -33.15 -3.79 -15.18
CA LEU A 723 -32.23 -2.67 -15.37
C LEU A 723 -32.40 -2.00 -16.73
N ALA A 724 -32.56 -2.77 -17.80
CA ALA A 724 -32.80 -2.26 -19.13
C ALA A 724 -34.10 -1.42 -19.22
N ARG A 725 -35.18 -1.83 -18.54
CA ARG A 725 -36.41 -1.01 -18.44
C ARG A 725 -36.14 0.32 -17.75
N ARG A 726 -35.39 0.30 -16.64
CA ARG A 726 -35.02 1.53 -15.91
C ARG A 726 -34.21 2.46 -16.80
N LEU A 727 -33.16 1.94 -17.46
CA LEU A 727 -32.32 2.70 -18.39
C LEU A 727 -33.14 3.30 -19.55
N LYS A 728 -34.03 2.53 -20.18
CA LYS A 728 -34.90 3.04 -21.25
C LYS A 728 -35.82 4.17 -20.75
N LYS A 729 -36.36 4.06 -19.53
CA LYS A 729 -37.16 5.12 -18.89
C LYS A 729 -36.35 6.40 -18.62
N LEU A 730 -35.04 6.26 -18.39
CA LEU A 730 -34.11 7.38 -18.23
C LEU A 730 -33.66 7.99 -19.57
N GLY A 731 -34.10 7.44 -20.70
CA GLY A 731 -33.77 7.95 -22.04
C GLY A 731 -32.52 7.35 -22.65
N PHE A 732 -32.04 6.20 -22.15
CA PHE A 732 -30.97 5.46 -22.82
C PHE A 732 -31.51 4.59 -23.96
N ASP A 733 -30.78 4.59 -25.06
CA ASP A 733 -30.96 3.59 -26.12
C ASP A 733 -30.18 2.32 -25.77
N LEU A 734 -30.78 1.17 -26.03
CA LEU A 734 -30.24 -0.13 -25.60
C LEU A 734 -29.53 -0.82 -26.76
N VAL A 735 -28.28 -1.21 -26.54
CA VAL A 735 -27.49 -2.05 -27.45
C VAL A 735 -27.10 -3.32 -26.71
N ALA A 736 -27.20 -4.49 -27.33
CA ALA A 736 -26.87 -5.74 -26.66
C ALA A 736 -26.33 -6.81 -27.61
N THR A 737 -25.59 -7.77 -27.06
CA THR A 737 -25.22 -9.00 -27.80
C THR A 737 -26.45 -9.83 -28.10
N TYR A 738 -26.42 -10.65 -29.15
CA TYR A 738 -27.60 -11.36 -29.69
C TYR A 738 -28.47 -12.04 -28.62
N GLY A 739 -27.86 -12.85 -27.74
CA GLY A 739 -28.59 -13.58 -26.70
C GLY A 739 -29.24 -12.67 -25.65
N THR A 740 -28.60 -11.56 -25.31
CA THR A 740 -29.16 -10.55 -24.39
C THR A 740 -30.27 -9.74 -25.09
N ALA A 741 -30.03 -9.31 -26.33
CA ALA A 741 -30.98 -8.54 -27.14
C ALA A 741 -32.28 -9.32 -27.42
N LEU A 742 -32.20 -10.64 -27.63
CA LEU A 742 -33.37 -11.50 -27.79
C LEU A 742 -34.26 -11.45 -26.54
N ARG A 743 -33.65 -11.66 -25.37
CA ARG A 743 -34.38 -11.64 -24.09
C ARG A 743 -35.00 -10.28 -23.77
N LEU A 744 -34.32 -9.19 -24.09
CA LEU A 744 -34.87 -7.84 -23.91
C LEU A 744 -36.08 -7.59 -24.82
N ARG A 745 -36.04 -8.06 -26.07
CA ARG A 745 -37.16 -7.93 -27.02
C ARG A 745 -38.37 -8.79 -26.63
N GLU A 746 -38.17 -9.97 -26.06
CA GLU A 746 -39.27 -10.81 -25.53
C GLU A 746 -40.12 -10.10 -24.48
N VAL A 747 -39.52 -9.21 -23.68
CA VAL A 747 -40.23 -8.41 -22.67
C VAL A 747 -40.67 -7.04 -23.19
N GLY A 748 -40.64 -6.84 -24.52
CA GLY A 748 -41.14 -5.63 -25.19
C GLY A 748 -40.18 -4.45 -25.22
N LEU A 749 -38.88 -4.64 -24.95
CA LEU A 749 -37.90 -3.56 -25.04
C LEU A 749 -37.26 -3.48 -26.43
N GLU A 750 -37.27 -2.28 -27.01
CA GLU A 750 -36.47 -1.98 -28.20
C GLU A 750 -34.98 -2.00 -27.86
N CYS A 751 -34.25 -2.90 -28.52
CA CYS A 751 -32.81 -3.06 -28.32
C CYS A 751 -32.12 -3.41 -29.65
N GLN A 752 -31.08 -2.65 -29.99
CA GLN A 752 -30.25 -2.92 -31.16
C GLN A 752 -29.28 -4.07 -30.86
N THR A 753 -29.17 -5.02 -31.78
CA THR A 753 -28.18 -6.10 -31.68
C THR A 753 -26.82 -5.64 -32.21
N VAL A 754 -25.74 -6.01 -31.52
CA VAL A 754 -24.34 -5.82 -31.97
C VAL A 754 -23.58 -7.13 -31.88
N PHE A 755 -22.59 -7.32 -32.75
CA PHE A 755 -21.69 -8.48 -32.72
C PHE A 755 -20.72 -8.42 -31.53
N LYS A 756 -20.38 -9.60 -30.99
CA LYS A 756 -19.17 -9.78 -30.20
C LYS A 756 -17.91 -9.57 -31.05
N VAL A 757 -16.75 -9.44 -30.39
CA VAL A 757 -15.48 -9.14 -31.06
C VAL A 757 -15.08 -10.26 -32.04
N ASN A 758 -15.36 -11.51 -31.69
CA ASN A 758 -15.14 -12.68 -32.55
C ASN A 758 -16.25 -12.95 -33.60
N GLU A 759 -17.41 -12.30 -33.53
CA GLU A 759 -18.58 -12.61 -34.36
C GLU A 759 -18.62 -11.82 -35.68
N GLY A 760 -18.11 -10.60 -35.74
CA GLY A 760 -18.15 -9.78 -36.96
C GLY A 760 -17.91 -8.28 -36.77
N ARG A 761 -18.34 -7.48 -37.76
CA ARG A 761 -18.29 -6.01 -37.73
C ARG A 761 -19.60 -5.37 -38.22
N PRO A 762 -20.02 -4.21 -37.66
CA PRO A 762 -19.41 -3.55 -36.50
C PRO A 762 -19.65 -4.36 -35.21
N ASN A 763 -18.62 -4.54 -34.39
CA ASN A 763 -18.75 -5.11 -33.05
C ASN A 763 -18.76 -4.02 -31.97
N VAL A 764 -19.03 -4.41 -30.73
CA VAL A 764 -19.09 -3.48 -29.59
C VAL A 764 -17.82 -2.63 -29.41
N THR A 765 -16.62 -3.18 -29.69
CA THR A 765 -15.39 -2.38 -29.59
C THR A 765 -15.27 -1.33 -30.69
N ASP A 766 -15.84 -1.57 -31.87
CA ASP A 766 -15.93 -0.56 -32.93
C ASP A 766 -16.85 0.59 -32.48
N LEU A 767 -18.00 0.27 -31.88
CA LEU A 767 -18.95 1.28 -31.36
C LEU A 767 -18.35 2.11 -30.21
N ILE A 768 -17.61 1.47 -29.30
CA ILE A 768 -16.88 2.17 -28.23
C ILE A 768 -15.89 3.17 -28.84
N LYS A 769 -15.08 2.74 -29.83
CA LYS A 769 -14.08 3.59 -30.48
C LYS A 769 -14.69 4.76 -31.25
N GLN A 770 -15.92 4.61 -31.74
CA GLN A 770 -16.69 5.65 -32.43
C GLN A 770 -17.38 6.63 -31.46
N GLY A 771 -17.32 6.37 -30.15
CA GLY A 771 -18.03 7.19 -29.14
C GLY A 771 -19.54 6.95 -29.14
N GLU A 772 -19.99 5.78 -29.60
CA GLU A 772 -21.41 5.43 -29.68
C GLU A 772 -21.96 4.73 -28.42
N ILE A 773 -21.11 4.43 -27.43
CA ILE A 773 -21.50 3.76 -26.18
C ILE A 773 -21.11 4.64 -25.00
N ASP A 774 -22.06 4.91 -24.10
CA ASP A 774 -21.88 5.77 -22.93
C ASP A 774 -21.86 4.98 -21.61
N LEU A 775 -22.41 3.77 -21.61
CA LEU A 775 -22.51 2.90 -20.44
C LEU A 775 -22.34 1.44 -20.85
N ILE A 776 -21.56 0.66 -20.09
CA ILE A 776 -21.31 -0.76 -20.35
C ILE A 776 -21.71 -1.60 -19.13
N ILE A 777 -22.62 -2.54 -19.32
CA ILE A 777 -22.96 -3.59 -18.35
C ILE A 777 -22.55 -4.92 -18.96
N ASN A 778 -21.52 -5.55 -18.41
CA ASN A 778 -21.00 -6.81 -18.93
C ASN A 778 -20.68 -7.82 -17.83
N THR A 779 -21.56 -8.80 -17.60
CA THR A 779 -21.31 -9.87 -16.61
C THR A 779 -20.71 -11.10 -17.30
N PRO A 780 -19.44 -11.44 -17.01
CA PRO A 780 -18.76 -12.55 -17.68
C PRO A 780 -19.19 -13.92 -17.13
N LEU A 781 -18.97 -15.00 -17.91
CA LEU A 781 -19.14 -16.37 -17.41
C LEU A 781 -18.14 -17.35 -18.08
N GLY A 782 -17.19 -17.84 -17.28
CA GLY A 782 -16.30 -18.95 -17.62
C GLY A 782 -15.16 -18.63 -18.60
N LYS A 783 -14.31 -19.64 -18.85
CA LYS A 783 -13.03 -19.54 -19.60
C LYS A 783 -13.21 -19.11 -21.08
N VAL A 784 -14.33 -19.46 -21.72
CA VAL A 784 -14.58 -19.29 -23.17
C VAL A 784 -14.96 -17.84 -23.55
N SER A 785 -15.48 -17.04 -22.63
CA SER A 785 -15.89 -15.65 -22.89
C SER A 785 -14.77 -14.62 -22.72
N HIS A 786 -13.61 -15.02 -22.16
CA HIS A 786 -12.54 -14.11 -21.74
C HIS A 786 -12.00 -13.21 -22.86
N TYR A 787 -11.88 -13.70 -24.11
CA TYR A 787 -11.26 -12.91 -25.18
C TYR A 787 -12.10 -11.70 -25.58
N ASP A 788 -13.40 -11.90 -25.86
CA ASP A 788 -14.30 -10.82 -26.25
C ASP A 788 -14.44 -9.79 -25.11
N GLU A 789 -14.54 -10.29 -23.88
CA GLU A 789 -14.77 -9.46 -22.69
C GLU A 789 -13.53 -8.65 -22.31
N GLN A 790 -12.34 -9.25 -22.42
CA GLN A 790 -11.07 -8.53 -22.25
C GLN A 790 -10.96 -7.38 -23.23
N ALA A 791 -11.35 -7.60 -24.49
CA ALA A 791 -11.33 -6.55 -25.51
C ALA A 791 -12.31 -5.40 -25.19
N ILE A 792 -13.52 -5.72 -24.70
CA ILE A 792 -14.51 -4.73 -24.26
C ILE A 792 -13.97 -3.91 -23.08
N ARG A 793 -13.46 -4.58 -22.04
CA ARG A 793 -12.94 -3.94 -20.83
C ARG A 793 -11.76 -3.02 -21.11
N LYS A 794 -10.81 -3.47 -21.96
CA LYS A 794 -9.68 -2.64 -22.42
C LYS A 794 -10.16 -1.42 -23.19
N ALA A 795 -11.12 -1.58 -24.09
CA ALA A 795 -11.69 -0.45 -24.83
C ALA A 795 -12.43 0.52 -23.90
N ALA A 796 -13.23 0.03 -22.96
CA ALA A 796 -13.95 0.86 -21.97
C ALA A 796 -12.97 1.71 -21.15
N LEU A 797 -11.89 1.10 -20.65
CA LEU A 797 -10.85 1.81 -19.90
C LEU A 797 -10.13 2.87 -20.75
N GLN A 798 -9.80 2.55 -22.00
CA GLN A 798 -9.10 3.44 -22.92
C GLN A 798 -9.95 4.67 -23.27
N TYR A 799 -11.25 4.50 -23.48
CA TYR A 799 -12.19 5.56 -23.85
C TYR A 799 -12.92 6.18 -22.64
N ASN A 800 -12.53 5.80 -21.42
CA ASN A 800 -13.08 6.31 -20.15
C ASN A 800 -14.61 6.16 -20.03
N ILE A 801 -15.15 5.05 -20.53
CA ILE A 801 -16.57 4.72 -20.44
C ILE A 801 -16.81 3.99 -19.11
N PRO A 802 -17.77 4.41 -18.28
CA PRO A 802 -18.17 3.65 -17.10
C PRO A 802 -18.61 2.25 -17.49
N PHE A 803 -17.97 1.26 -16.87
CA PHE A 803 -18.29 -0.14 -17.09
C PHE A 803 -18.41 -0.88 -15.75
N VAL A 804 -19.33 -1.82 -15.69
CA VAL A 804 -19.55 -2.68 -14.53
C VAL A 804 -19.56 -4.14 -14.96
N THR A 805 -18.95 -4.99 -14.14
CA THR A 805 -18.80 -6.42 -14.40
C THR A 805 -19.70 -7.30 -13.53
N THR A 806 -20.50 -6.71 -12.66
CA THR A 806 -21.42 -7.39 -11.74
C THR A 806 -22.82 -6.81 -11.86
N MET A 807 -23.85 -7.63 -11.58
CA MET A 807 -25.24 -7.16 -11.60
C MET A 807 -25.54 -6.20 -10.44
N THR A 808 -24.98 -6.45 -9.26
CA THR A 808 -25.10 -5.56 -8.10
C THR A 808 -24.48 -4.20 -8.36
N GLY A 809 -23.29 -4.15 -8.99
CA GLY A 809 -22.66 -2.91 -9.44
C GLY A 809 -23.49 -2.17 -10.49
N ALA A 810 -24.13 -2.91 -11.40
CA ALA A 810 -25.06 -2.32 -12.38
C ALA A 810 -26.30 -1.72 -11.74
N GLU A 811 -26.88 -2.36 -10.72
CA GLU A 811 -27.96 -1.77 -9.92
C GLU A 811 -27.53 -0.48 -9.25
N ALA A 812 -26.38 -0.50 -8.55
CA ALA A 812 -25.87 0.66 -7.83
C ALA A 812 -25.61 1.84 -8.78
N LEU A 813 -25.03 1.57 -9.95
CA LEU A 813 -24.77 2.57 -10.97
C LEU A 813 -26.05 3.19 -11.52
N VAL A 814 -27.08 2.39 -11.78
CA VAL A 814 -28.39 2.90 -12.23
C VAL A 814 -29.06 3.74 -11.14
N GLU A 815 -29.01 3.34 -9.87
CA GLU A 815 -29.51 4.15 -8.74
C GLU A 815 -28.78 5.49 -8.63
N ALA A 816 -27.46 5.52 -8.83
CA ALA A 816 -26.69 6.76 -8.86
C ALA A 816 -27.09 7.68 -10.03
N ILE A 817 -27.29 7.13 -11.23
CA ILE A 817 -27.77 7.89 -12.39
C ILE A 817 -29.16 8.48 -12.10
N ILE A 818 -30.08 7.69 -11.53
CA ILE A 818 -31.42 8.15 -11.13
C ILE A 818 -31.31 9.30 -10.13
N SER A 819 -30.50 9.13 -9.09
CA SER A 819 -30.30 10.17 -8.06
C SER A 819 -29.79 11.47 -8.68
N LYS A 820 -28.80 11.38 -9.57
CA LYS A 820 -28.21 12.54 -10.24
C LYS A 820 -29.18 13.25 -11.20
N ILE A 821 -30.04 12.51 -11.89
CA ILE A 821 -31.09 13.10 -12.74
C ILE A 821 -32.13 13.83 -11.89
N ASN A 822 -32.55 13.22 -10.78
CA ASN A 822 -33.56 13.80 -9.90
C ASN A 822 -33.03 14.99 -9.08
N GLN A 823 -31.74 14.99 -8.77
CA GLN A 823 -31.06 16.03 -7.99
C GLN A 823 -29.83 16.56 -8.75
N PRO A 824 -30.03 17.43 -9.76
CA PRO A 824 -28.93 17.91 -10.61
C PRO A 824 -27.94 18.82 -9.88
N LYS A 825 -28.33 19.38 -8.72
CA LYS A 825 -27.43 20.17 -7.87
C LYS A 825 -26.79 19.24 -6.84
N VAL A 826 -25.46 19.18 -6.86
CA VAL A 826 -24.68 18.42 -5.87
C VAL A 826 -24.75 19.13 -4.52
N GLU A 827 -25.33 18.47 -3.52
CA GLU A 827 -25.25 18.94 -2.13
C GLU A 827 -23.89 18.57 -1.52
N VAL A 828 -23.20 19.56 -0.97
CA VAL A 828 -21.92 19.38 -0.28
C VAL A 828 -22.08 19.58 1.22
N ARG A 829 -21.43 18.73 2.01
CA ARG A 829 -21.46 18.77 3.48
C ARG A 829 -20.04 18.63 4.01
N SER A 830 -19.68 19.44 5.01
CA SER A 830 -18.43 19.24 5.75
C SER A 830 -18.59 18.10 6.77
N LEU A 831 -17.49 17.43 7.12
CA LEU A 831 -17.51 16.41 8.16
C LEU A 831 -17.93 17.00 9.52
N GLN A 832 -17.55 18.23 9.81
CA GLN A 832 -17.95 18.95 11.02
C GLN A 832 -19.48 19.05 11.08
N ASN A 833 -20.13 19.50 10.00
CA ASN A 833 -21.58 19.65 9.95
C ASN A 833 -22.33 18.32 10.13
N LEU A 834 -21.77 17.23 9.58
CA LEU A 834 -22.34 15.88 9.75
C LEU A 834 -22.28 15.41 11.22
N HIS A 835 -21.28 15.87 11.96
CA HIS A 835 -20.99 15.43 13.33
C HIS A 835 -21.34 16.47 14.42
N LEU A 836 -21.95 17.60 14.05
CA LEU A 836 -22.30 18.71 14.97
C LEU A 836 -23.15 18.28 16.18
N ASN A 837 -24.11 17.38 15.97
CA ASN A 837 -24.97 16.89 17.05
C ASN A 837 -24.21 16.07 18.11
N ARG A 838 -22.99 15.62 17.80
CA ARG A 838 -22.12 14.90 18.74
C ARG A 838 -21.16 15.83 19.50
N LEU A 839 -20.65 16.87 18.83
CA LEU A 839 -19.82 17.91 19.47
C LEU A 839 -20.57 18.66 20.59
N ALA A 840 -21.89 18.75 20.50
CA ALA A 840 -22.75 19.30 21.54
C ALA A 840 -23.06 18.32 22.69
N ALA A 841 -22.71 17.04 22.55
CA ALA A 841 -22.85 16.01 23.58
C ALA A 841 -21.51 15.67 24.27
N GLU A 842 -20.38 16.06 23.67
CA GLU A 842 -19.02 15.96 24.24
C GLU A 842 -18.55 17.26 24.90
N SER A 843 -19.24 18.40 24.66
CA SER A 843 -19.09 19.65 25.42
C SER A 843 -20.12 19.74 26.54
#